data_AF-A0A6U9QC52-F1
#
_entry.id   AF-A0A6U9QC52-F1
#
_cell.length_a   1.000
_cell.length_b   1.000
_cell.length_c   1.000
_cell.angle_alpha   90.00
_cell.angle_beta   90.00
_cell.angle_gamma   90.00
#
_symmetry.space_group_name_H-M   'P 1'
#
loop_
_entity.id
_entity.type
_entity.pdbx_description
1 polymer ?
#
loop_
_entity_poly.entity_id
_entity_poly.type
_entity_poly.pdbx_seq_one_letter_code
_entity_poly.pdbx_strand_id
1 'polypeptide(L)'
;ARAISPFFVLRFVDEAHVLAREMQRVKVYKLLSSGTWEDRGTGHAKVEYMQKGEAFGLVVISESDNQPLLVHRILPTDNFSLQNGDSIITWTDADLGAEIALSFQDAGGCGYVWEQIAKYQAHAQGFQPPHGVDEYEQLRRRSEGSQEFLQRRPAQQPTRLPEPSTSNLCRIEEVIRENSLFTREGLVVQLLHEGYLRKVLDVFRDLEDLEDGDRLKTMHAVIQNIFLLNDAGLIEAMLCEENIMDVMGALEYDPTISKKPEHRNFLKEKVMFKEVVPIHDVAIKAKIHQAYHIGYVKDVVLPRVLDDATFGTLSSMVLFNNMDVVVALHNDQDFVQTLFQKVQSYQCFGAEWLDLVGFLRELCSLARHLQPSYQTSIFNKLIQFGLFDCLGQLLDNPADQAKRHGLDILQSLMQHDPLLLKRVLLEEKGNKLFGLLIGGLTSMPKDSGIAWQVVEIVKLLLDPESSDSKDDQNKFLEFFYGMYLGRLVDMLAYESTSTEILLLIMELLSFCVQYHSIRAQYFVLQNDVFDKVLHLLLKRDKVLPVAAVRFLRACIGLKEKFYISHIISRRLFDLVMEVFQKNGHRYNLLNSVVLELLEFIKHENIAPLVAHVVECYDSMLSSIDYVETYRQLKARARENRGTFNEERQEQLKASGTGHEGREEIRRCNIEGIELQCDGQCNSGEGYDGEGKSVEIDGGDAIQTRREENNLAIPKHDRPGLQLGLVSYEDDDSDDENGAMSGLCTITGDKRLIGDAEIVEPESEKKSRKENGCV
;
A
#
# COMPACT_ATOMS: atom_id res chain seq x y z
N ALA A 1 8.74 1.49 -14.97
CA ALA A 1 8.55 2.06 -13.62
C ALA A 1 7.43 3.09 -13.75
N ARG A 2 6.14 2.83 -13.46
CA ARG A 2 5.48 2.15 -12.33
C ARG A 2 5.87 2.70 -10.95
N ALA A 3 4.94 3.43 -10.33
CA ALA A 3 4.53 3.46 -8.91
C ALA A 3 3.18 4.24 -8.92
N ILE A 4 2.00 3.74 -8.54
CA ILE A 4 1.50 3.01 -7.37
C ILE A 4 1.55 3.86 -6.08
N SER A 5 0.33 4.13 -5.60
CA SER A 5 -0.13 4.75 -4.34
C SER A 5 0.48 4.13 -3.06
N PRO A 6 0.63 4.89 -1.96
CA PRO A 6 1.07 4.35 -0.68
C PRO A 6 -0.14 3.99 0.21
N PHE A 7 -0.81 2.89 -0.10
CA PHE A 7 -1.49 2.02 0.87
C PHE A 7 -1.74 0.67 0.17
N PHE A 8 -0.94 -0.36 0.47
CA PHE A 8 -1.37 -1.74 0.79
C PHE A 8 -0.18 -2.73 0.81
N VAL A 9 -0.04 -3.40 1.96
CA VAL A 9 0.17 -4.85 2.19
C VAL A 9 1.26 -5.58 1.40
N LEU A 10 2.32 -5.90 2.16
CA LEU A 10 3.13 -7.14 2.16
C LEU A 10 2.72 -8.24 1.16
N ARG A 11 3.60 -8.53 0.21
CA ARG A 11 3.91 -9.90 -0.22
C ARG A 11 5.41 -10.05 -0.41
N PHE A 12 6.04 -10.67 0.59
CA PHE A 12 7.28 -11.41 0.48
C PHE A 12 7.23 -12.34 -0.73
N VAL A 13 8.30 -12.42 -1.53
CA VAL A 13 8.96 -13.65 -2.02
C VAL A 13 10.28 -13.25 -2.72
N ASP A 14 11.39 -13.68 -2.11
CA ASP A 14 12.69 -14.11 -2.69
C ASP A 14 13.64 -13.15 -3.44
N GLU A 15 14.21 -12.17 -2.74
CA GLU A 15 15.59 -11.70 -3.03
C GLU A 15 16.54 -11.73 -1.81
N ALA A 16 16.06 -12.18 -0.64
CA ALA A 16 16.91 -12.42 0.55
C ALA A 16 17.83 -13.66 0.40
N HIS A 17 17.59 -14.53 -0.59
CA HIS A 17 18.21 -15.84 -0.66
C HIS A 17 19.67 -15.89 -1.14
N VAL A 18 20.27 -14.76 -1.56
CA VAL A 18 21.67 -14.75 -2.04
C VAL A 18 22.67 -14.21 -1.01
N LEU A 19 22.23 -13.44 0.00
CA LEU A 19 23.08 -13.01 1.13
C LEU A 19 22.84 -13.85 2.42
N ALA A 20 21.71 -14.56 2.51
CA ALA A 20 21.33 -15.35 3.69
C ALA A 20 22.15 -16.64 3.95
N ARG A 21 23.23 -16.91 3.20
CA ARG A 21 24.04 -18.12 3.40
C ARG A 21 25.15 -17.99 4.45
N GLU A 22 25.44 -16.79 4.96
CA GLU A 22 26.51 -16.61 5.96
C GLU A 22 26.06 -16.29 7.39
N MET A 23 24.81 -15.86 7.61
CA MET A 23 24.32 -15.46 8.92
C MET A 23 23.18 -16.35 9.39
N GLN A 24 23.25 -16.82 10.64
CA GLN A 24 22.32 -17.82 11.19
C GLN A 24 21.32 -17.15 12.12
N ARG A 25 20.02 -17.36 11.92
CA ARG A 25 18.99 -16.72 12.76
C ARG A 25 18.99 -17.30 14.17
N VAL A 26 19.07 -16.43 15.18
CA VAL A 26 19.18 -16.76 16.60
C VAL A 26 18.29 -15.87 17.46
N LYS A 27 17.90 -16.39 18.61
CA LYS A 27 17.36 -15.60 19.72
C LYS A 27 18.40 -15.51 20.85
N VAL A 28 18.60 -14.30 21.37
CA VAL A 28 19.62 -14.01 22.39
C VAL A 28 18.97 -14.01 23.77
N TYR A 29 19.58 -14.72 24.72
CA TYR A 29 19.14 -14.74 26.11
C TYR A 29 20.27 -14.38 27.08
N LYS A 30 19.94 -13.66 28.15
CA LYS A 30 20.83 -13.33 29.26
C LYS A 30 20.28 -13.84 30.58
N LEU A 31 21.07 -14.56 31.37
CA LEU A 31 20.67 -15.02 32.69
C LEU A 31 20.76 -13.86 33.70
N LEU A 32 19.64 -13.53 34.35
CA LEU A 32 19.58 -12.53 35.41
C LEU A 32 20.06 -13.11 36.75
N SER A 33 20.46 -12.25 37.68
CA SER A 33 20.83 -12.63 39.05
C SER A 33 19.70 -13.31 39.83
N SER A 34 18.46 -13.16 39.37
CA SER A 34 17.26 -13.86 39.88
C SER A 34 17.17 -15.32 39.44
N GLY A 35 18.06 -15.79 38.56
CA GLY A 35 18.02 -17.15 37.98
C GLY A 35 17.03 -17.31 36.83
N THR A 36 16.48 -16.22 36.29
CA THR A 36 15.56 -16.22 35.14
C THR A 36 16.27 -15.74 33.87
N TRP A 37 15.96 -16.36 32.73
CA TRP A 37 16.48 -15.95 31.43
C TRP A 37 15.67 -14.79 30.85
N GLU A 38 16.34 -13.69 30.55
CA GLU A 38 15.81 -12.50 29.87
C GLU A 38 15.98 -12.66 28.36
N ASP A 39 14.89 -12.54 27.60
CA ASP A 39 14.90 -12.49 26.12
C ASP A 39 15.39 -11.11 25.67
N ARG A 40 16.51 -11.08 24.94
CA ARG A 40 17.14 -9.86 24.42
C ARG A 40 16.74 -9.53 22.99
N GLY A 41 15.98 -10.38 22.32
CA GLY A 41 15.54 -10.18 20.95
C GLY A 41 16.02 -11.26 19.99
N THR A 42 15.51 -11.18 18.76
CA THR A 42 15.82 -12.11 17.67
C THR A 42 16.66 -11.40 16.60
N GLY A 43 17.67 -12.09 16.10
CA GLY A 43 18.61 -11.52 15.14
C GLY A 43 19.39 -12.57 14.37
N HIS A 44 20.43 -12.15 13.66
CA HIS A 44 21.26 -13.00 12.82
C HIS A 44 22.70 -13.03 13.36
N ALA A 45 23.19 -14.21 13.70
CA ALA A 45 24.50 -14.47 14.27
C ALA A 45 25.56 -14.73 13.17
N LYS A 46 26.77 -14.20 13.38
CA LYS A 46 27.96 -14.51 12.58
C LYS A 46 29.23 -14.44 13.45
N VAL A 47 30.22 -15.24 13.08
CA VAL A 47 31.59 -15.15 13.62
C VAL A 47 32.46 -14.42 12.59
N GLU A 48 33.12 -13.34 13.01
CA GLU A 48 33.93 -12.50 12.13
C GLU A 48 35.26 -12.10 12.78
N TYR A 49 36.30 -11.91 11.97
CA TYR A 49 37.61 -11.46 12.44
C TYR A 49 37.61 -9.95 12.74
N MET A 50 37.89 -9.58 13.98
CA MET A 50 37.92 -8.19 14.46
C MET A 50 39.33 -7.60 14.29
N GLN A 51 39.49 -6.72 13.31
CA GLN A 51 40.79 -6.10 12.98
C GLN A 51 41.42 -5.31 14.13
N LYS A 52 40.62 -4.66 14.99
CA LYS A 52 41.12 -3.83 16.12
C LYS A 52 41.51 -4.63 17.37
N GLY A 53 41.24 -5.93 17.42
CA GLY A 53 41.52 -6.79 18.57
C GLY A 53 42.29 -8.07 18.26
N GLU A 54 42.69 -8.26 16.99
CA GLU A 54 43.28 -9.49 16.45
C GLU A 54 42.57 -10.77 16.94
N ALA A 55 41.25 -10.71 17.08
CA ALA A 55 40.44 -11.75 17.68
C ALA A 55 39.20 -12.00 16.84
N PHE A 56 38.66 -13.20 16.89
CA PHE A 56 37.34 -13.47 16.33
C PHE A 56 36.27 -13.03 17.32
N GLY A 57 35.18 -12.50 16.82
CA GLY A 57 34.03 -12.15 17.64
C GLY A 57 32.73 -12.72 17.09
N LEU A 58 31.82 -12.96 18.01
CA LEU A 58 30.46 -13.44 17.77
C LEU A 58 29.52 -12.24 17.84
N VAL A 59 28.86 -11.94 16.73
CA VAL A 59 27.97 -10.79 16.57
C VAL A 59 26.57 -11.27 16.25
N VAL A 60 25.56 -10.68 16.89
CA VAL A 60 24.15 -10.86 16.57
C VAL A 60 23.54 -9.52 16.23
N ILE A 61 23.01 -9.39 15.01
CA ILE A 61 22.32 -8.18 14.53
C ILE A 61 20.81 -8.40 14.58
N SER A 62 20.09 -7.50 15.23
CA SER A 62 18.64 -7.50 15.38
C SER A 62 17.92 -7.52 14.04
N GLU A 63 16.87 -8.34 13.92
CA GLU A 63 16.03 -8.36 12.71
C GLU A 63 14.99 -7.23 12.65
N SER A 64 14.71 -6.57 13.77
CA SER A 64 13.67 -5.52 13.84
C SER A 64 14.19 -4.12 13.57
N ASP A 65 15.43 -3.82 13.95
CA ASP A 65 16.01 -2.47 13.90
C ASP A 65 17.48 -2.44 13.41
N ASN A 66 18.03 -3.58 12.98
CA ASN A 66 19.41 -3.74 12.51
C ASN A 66 20.50 -3.28 13.51
N GLN A 67 20.17 -3.13 14.79
CA GLN A 67 21.13 -2.82 15.85
C GLN A 67 21.79 -4.09 16.39
N PRO A 68 23.04 -4.02 16.92
CA PRO A 68 23.67 -5.18 17.53
C PRO A 68 22.94 -5.58 18.83
N LEU A 69 22.38 -6.79 18.86
CA LEU A 69 21.80 -7.40 20.06
C LEU A 69 22.88 -7.96 21.00
N LEU A 70 23.95 -8.47 20.41
CA LEU A 70 25.06 -9.06 21.12
C LEU A 70 26.35 -8.89 20.33
N VAL A 71 27.41 -8.50 21.03
CA VAL A 71 28.77 -8.55 20.51
C VAL A 71 29.64 -9.11 21.61
N HIS A 72 30.26 -10.24 21.30
CA HIS A 72 31.14 -10.93 22.22
C HIS A 72 32.49 -11.20 21.55
N ARG A 73 33.58 -10.83 22.21
CA ARG A 73 34.93 -11.17 21.77
C ARG A 73 35.27 -12.57 22.25
N ILE A 74 35.50 -13.49 21.31
CA ILE A 74 35.82 -14.88 21.66
C ILE A 74 37.26 -14.93 22.20
N LEU A 75 37.42 -15.48 23.40
CA LEU A 75 38.68 -15.74 24.06
C LEU A 75 38.96 -17.25 24.15
N PRO A 76 40.24 -17.66 24.17
CA PRO A 76 40.61 -19.07 24.33
C PRO A 76 40.18 -19.69 25.68
N THR A 77 39.85 -18.84 26.66
CA THR A 77 39.43 -19.21 28.01
C THR A 77 37.90 -19.28 28.18
N ASP A 78 37.13 -18.87 27.17
CA ASP A 78 35.67 -18.86 27.27
C ASP A 78 35.11 -20.28 27.31
N ASN A 79 34.13 -20.48 28.19
CA ASN A 79 33.49 -21.75 28.50
C ASN A 79 32.28 -22.03 27.60
N PHE A 80 32.42 -21.87 26.29
CA PHE A 80 31.37 -22.21 25.34
C PHE A 80 30.92 -23.67 25.50
N SER A 81 29.62 -23.90 25.58
CA SER A 81 29.01 -25.22 25.67
C SER A 81 27.80 -25.35 24.75
N LEU A 82 27.63 -26.52 24.16
CA LEU A 82 26.51 -26.84 23.28
C LEU A 82 25.45 -27.61 24.08
N GLN A 83 24.20 -27.15 24.04
CA GLN A 83 23.08 -27.67 24.83
C GLN A 83 21.84 -27.94 23.96
N ASN A 84 20.89 -28.72 24.50
CA ASN A 84 19.58 -29.02 23.90
C ASN A 84 19.63 -29.50 22.44
N GLY A 85 20.30 -30.64 22.21
CA GLY A 85 20.30 -31.31 20.90
C GLY A 85 20.95 -30.48 19.80
N ASP A 86 22.08 -29.83 20.12
CA ASP A 86 22.92 -29.08 19.17
C ASP A 86 22.26 -27.84 18.56
N SER A 87 21.35 -27.21 19.31
CA SER A 87 20.62 -26.00 18.87
C SER A 87 20.86 -24.76 19.74
N ILE A 88 21.57 -24.89 20.87
CA ILE A 88 21.84 -23.78 21.80
C ILE A 88 23.33 -23.74 22.14
N ILE A 89 23.94 -22.55 21.99
CA ILE A 89 25.30 -22.26 22.43
C ILE A 89 25.22 -21.37 23.67
N THR A 90 25.85 -21.78 24.78
CA THR A 90 25.90 -20.99 26.02
C THR A 90 27.33 -20.75 26.49
N TRP A 91 27.59 -19.61 27.12
CA TRP A 91 28.87 -19.27 27.75
C TRP A 91 28.68 -18.21 28.84
N THR A 92 29.71 -18.01 29.65
CA THR A 92 29.78 -16.90 30.59
C THR A 92 30.51 -15.74 29.94
N ASP A 93 29.80 -14.65 29.69
CA ASP A 93 30.39 -13.44 29.12
C ASP A 93 31.04 -12.61 30.25
N ALA A 94 32.37 -12.48 30.18
CA ALA A 94 33.16 -11.79 31.20
C ALA A 94 32.91 -10.27 31.22
N ASP A 95 32.59 -9.66 30.07
CA ASP A 95 32.34 -8.22 29.96
C ASP A 95 30.94 -7.87 30.49
N LEU A 96 29.96 -8.75 30.25
CA LEU A 96 28.58 -8.60 30.72
C LEU A 96 28.35 -9.16 32.13
N GLY A 97 29.31 -9.93 32.66
CA GLY A 97 29.26 -10.57 33.98
C GLY A 97 28.07 -11.55 34.14
N ALA A 98 27.64 -12.19 33.06
CA ALA A 98 26.42 -12.99 33.03
C ALA A 98 26.54 -14.20 32.10
N GLU A 99 25.67 -15.20 32.30
CA GLU A 99 25.53 -16.33 31.37
C GLU A 99 24.67 -15.89 30.17
N ILE A 100 25.16 -16.18 28.97
CA ILE A 100 24.52 -15.86 27.70
C ILE A 100 24.16 -17.17 26.99
N ALA A 101 23.01 -17.18 26.31
CA ALA A 101 22.60 -18.29 25.45
C ALA A 101 22.12 -17.78 24.09
N LEU A 102 22.62 -18.39 23.01
CA LEU A 102 22.08 -18.24 21.66
C LEU A 102 21.27 -19.46 21.30
N SER A 103 19.97 -19.28 21.10
CA SER A 103 19.07 -20.33 20.61
C SER A 103 18.89 -20.18 19.10
N PHE A 104 19.36 -21.15 18.35
CA PHE A 104 19.33 -21.14 16.89
C PHE A 104 18.00 -21.68 16.36
N GLN A 105 17.55 -21.13 15.23
CA GLN A 105 16.34 -21.61 14.56
C GLN A 105 16.49 -23.06 14.06
N ASP A 106 17.68 -23.44 13.62
CA ASP A 106 18.00 -24.80 13.17
C ASP A 106 19.36 -25.28 13.69
N ALA A 107 19.48 -26.60 13.88
CA ALA A 107 20.70 -27.23 14.39
C ALA A 107 21.88 -27.14 13.41
N GLY A 108 21.63 -27.00 12.11
CA GLY A 108 22.68 -26.83 11.10
C GLY A 108 23.40 -25.49 11.25
N GLY A 109 22.64 -24.41 11.42
CA GLY A 109 23.16 -23.07 11.70
C GLY A 109 23.90 -22.99 13.04
N CYS A 110 23.38 -23.66 14.06
CA CYS A 110 24.06 -23.80 15.36
C CYS A 110 25.42 -24.51 15.19
N GLY A 111 25.43 -25.65 14.50
CA GLY A 111 26.64 -26.42 14.22
C GLY A 111 27.68 -25.62 13.43
N TYR A 112 27.26 -24.83 12.44
CA TYR A 112 28.15 -23.95 11.67
C TYR A 112 28.85 -22.91 12.56
N VAL A 113 28.09 -22.16 13.37
CA VAL A 113 28.66 -21.14 14.27
C VAL A 113 29.54 -21.78 15.33
N TRP A 114 29.11 -22.92 15.90
CA TRP A 114 29.88 -23.70 16.86
C TRP A 114 31.23 -24.15 16.30
N GLU A 115 31.25 -24.67 15.07
CA GLU A 115 32.49 -25.13 14.42
C GLU A 115 33.47 -23.98 14.22
N GLN A 116 33.00 -22.77 13.89
CA GLN A 116 33.86 -21.58 13.77
C GLN A 116 34.46 -21.15 15.12
N ILE A 117 33.65 -21.16 16.18
CA ILE A 117 34.11 -20.87 17.55
C ILE A 117 35.17 -21.90 17.97
N ALA A 118 34.88 -23.19 17.77
CA ALA A 118 35.77 -24.30 18.12
C ALA A 118 37.09 -24.28 17.32
N LYS A 119 37.03 -24.01 16.01
CA LYS A 119 38.22 -23.84 15.15
C LYS A 119 39.13 -22.74 15.67
N TYR A 120 38.56 -21.61 16.08
CA TYR A 120 39.33 -20.51 16.63
C TYR A 120 39.94 -20.84 18.00
N GLN A 121 39.17 -21.43 18.92
CA GLN A 121 39.69 -21.83 20.23
C GLN A 121 40.81 -22.89 20.10
N ALA A 122 40.70 -23.82 19.15
CA ALA A 122 41.73 -24.83 18.86
C ALA A 122 43.00 -24.22 18.23
N HIS A 123 42.84 -23.24 17.33
CA HIS A 123 43.97 -22.54 16.69
C HIS A 123 44.74 -21.66 17.70
N ALA A 124 44.03 -21.01 18.62
CA ALA A 124 44.64 -20.19 19.67
C ALA A 124 45.39 -21.00 20.75
N GLN A 125 45.07 -22.29 20.90
CA GLN A 125 45.74 -23.22 21.83
C GLN A 125 46.83 -24.10 21.18
N GLY A 126 47.15 -23.89 19.88
CA GLY A 126 48.26 -24.56 19.20
C GLY A 126 48.00 -26.00 18.72
N PHE A 127 46.73 -26.39 18.52
CA PHE A 127 46.38 -27.75 18.09
C PHE A 127 46.13 -27.82 16.56
N GLN A 128 46.82 -28.73 15.85
CA GLN A 128 46.55 -29.02 14.43
C GLN A 128 45.34 -29.97 14.30
N PRO A 129 44.33 -29.66 13.47
CA PRO A 129 43.32 -30.64 13.09
C PRO A 129 43.93 -31.71 12.16
N PRO A 130 43.54 -32.99 12.27
CA PRO A 130 44.02 -34.03 11.38
C PRO A 130 43.39 -33.91 9.99
N HIS A 131 44.26 -33.95 8.98
CA HIS A 131 44.02 -34.27 7.57
C HIS A 131 42.63 -34.03 6.96
N GLY A 132 42.59 -33.01 6.09
CA GLY A 132 42.01 -33.11 4.77
C GLY A 132 40.71 -32.35 4.56
N VAL A 133 40.79 -31.13 3.98
CA VAL A 133 40.19 -30.78 2.68
C VAL A 133 40.95 -29.57 2.11
N ASP A 134 41.40 -29.67 0.86
CA ASP A 134 42.20 -28.73 0.05
C ASP A 134 41.53 -27.36 -0.27
N GLU A 135 40.61 -26.88 0.55
CA GLU A 135 39.82 -25.66 0.24
C GLU A 135 40.47 -24.37 0.79
N TYR A 136 41.39 -24.50 1.76
CA TYR A 136 42.05 -23.37 2.42
C TYR A 136 43.28 -22.85 1.67
N GLU A 137 43.97 -23.70 0.89
CA GLU A 137 45.18 -23.30 0.16
C GLU A 137 44.87 -22.46 -1.10
N GLN A 138 43.62 -22.52 -1.60
CA GLN A 138 43.15 -21.71 -2.73
C GLN A 138 42.79 -20.26 -2.32
N LEU A 139 42.28 -20.05 -1.09
CA LEU A 139 42.02 -18.72 -0.53
C LEU A 139 43.33 -17.99 -0.19
N ARG A 140 44.34 -18.72 0.29
CA ARG A 140 45.65 -18.17 0.63
C ARG A 140 46.43 -17.67 -0.60
N ARG A 141 46.39 -18.40 -1.72
CA ARG A 141 47.11 -18.00 -2.96
C ARG A 141 46.55 -16.77 -3.67
N ARG A 142 45.30 -16.36 -3.41
CA ARG A 142 44.74 -15.09 -3.94
C ARG A 142 45.22 -13.85 -3.19
N SER A 143 45.82 -14.01 -2.00
CA SER A 143 46.23 -12.89 -1.13
C SER A 143 47.75 -12.75 -0.96
N GLU A 144 48.56 -13.71 -1.39
CA GLU A 144 50.04 -13.69 -1.24
C GLU A 144 50.80 -13.00 -2.40
N GLY A 145 50.13 -12.11 -3.16
CA GLY A 145 50.77 -11.34 -4.24
C GLY A 145 51.57 -10.09 -3.80
N SER A 146 51.62 -9.75 -2.51
CA SER A 146 52.27 -8.52 -2.04
C SER A 146 52.92 -8.67 -0.66
N GLN A 147 53.66 -9.76 -0.46
CA GLN A 147 54.33 -10.12 0.81
C GLN A 147 55.78 -9.57 0.96
N GLU A 148 56.11 -8.38 0.44
CA GLU A 148 57.46 -7.80 0.65
C GLU A 148 57.53 -6.52 1.49
N PHE A 149 56.42 -6.03 2.07
CA PHE A 149 56.45 -4.78 2.86
C PHE A 149 55.99 -4.89 4.33
N LEU A 150 55.89 -6.10 4.89
CA LEU A 150 55.55 -6.27 6.31
C LEU A 150 56.79 -6.27 7.22
N GLN A 151 57.44 -5.11 7.36
CA GLN A 151 58.19 -4.79 8.57
C GLN A 151 57.57 -3.58 9.28
N ARG A 152 57.06 -3.86 10.49
CA ARG A 152 56.73 -2.93 11.59
C ARG A 152 55.59 -1.92 11.33
N ARG A 153 54.40 -2.21 11.88
CA ARG A 153 53.52 -1.15 12.42
C ARG A 153 53.25 -1.44 13.91
N PRO A 154 53.54 -0.49 14.81
CA PRO A 154 53.18 -0.62 16.22
C PRO A 154 51.66 -0.47 16.40
N ALA A 155 51.11 -1.02 17.50
CA ALA A 155 49.70 -0.98 17.87
C ALA A 155 49.04 0.37 17.56
N GLN A 156 48.01 0.37 16.70
CA GLN A 156 47.33 1.60 16.30
C GLN A 156 46.33 2.05 17.38
N GLN A 157 46.48 3.31 17.79
CA GLN A 157 45.57 4.07 18.65
C GLN A 157 44.13 4.11 18.08
N PRO A 158 43.10 4.47 18.89
CA PRO A 158 41.76 4.70 18.37
C PRO A 158 41.83 5.65 17.17
N THR A 159 41.27 5.24 16.03
CA THR A 159 41.22 6.05 14.81
C THR A 159 40.53 7.37 15.13
N ARG A 160 41.32 8.42 15.34
CA ARG A 160 40.85 9.77 15.63
C ARG A 160 40.60 10.48 14.31
N LEU A 161 39.52 11.24 14.23
CA LEU A 161 39.30 12.09 13.07
C LEU A 161 40.44 13.13 12.98
N PRO A 162 41.11 13.27 11.82
CA PRO A 162 42.13 14.29 11.64
C PRO A 162 41.48 15.68 11.61
N GLU A 163 42.25 16.74 11.87
CA GLU A 163 41.74 18.11 11.79
C GLU A 163 41.19 18.42 10.38
N PRO A 164 40.00 19.02 10.26
CA PRO A 164 39.43 19.43 8.98
C PRO A 164 40.35 20.39 8.25
N SER A 165 40.86 19.97 7.09
CA SER A 165 41.64 20.81 6.18
C SER A 165 41.60 20.21 4.78
N THR A 166 41.89 21.03 3.77
CA THR A 166 41.99 20.57 2.37
C THR A 166 42.99 19.43 2.18
N SER A 167 44.06 19.40 2.98
CA SER A 167 45.08 18.34 2.96
C SER A 167 44.64 17.02 3.61
N ASN A 168 43.72 17.08 4.57
CA ASN A 168 43.27 15.90 5.32
C ASN A 168 41.97 15.31 4.77
N LEU A 169 41.32 15.94 3.79
CA LEU A 169 39.96 15.58 3.36
C LEU A 169 39.83 14.11 2.92
N CYS A 170 40.74 13.61 2.09
CA CYS A 170 40.73 12.19 1.69
C CYS A 170 40.88 11.26 2.90
N ARG A 171 41.67 11.66 3.90
CA ARG A 171 41.84 10.87 5.12
C ARG A 171 40.59 10.89 6.01
N ILE A 172 39.87 12.01 6.04
CA ILE A 172 38.58 12.12 6.73
C ILE A 172 37.57 11.18 6.07
N GLU A 173 37.46 11.23 4.74
CA GLU A 173 36.60 10.34 3.95
C GLU A 173 36.88 8.87 4.26
N GLU A 174 38.14 8.46 4.19
CA GLU A 174 38.56 7.08 4.47
C GLU A 174 38.15 6.63 5.89
N VAL A 175 38.38 7.48 6.90
CA VAL A 175 38.05 7.15 8.30
C VAL A 175 36.55 7.00 8.50
N ILE A 176 35.73 7.82 7.84
CA ILE A 176 34.27 7.74 7.93
C ILE A 176 33.76 6.52 7.15
N ARG A 177 34.28 6.26 5.95
CA ARG A 177 33.87 5.13 5.09
C ARG A 177 34.25 3.76 5.65
N GLU A 178 35.43 3.65 6.29
CA GLU A 178 35.94 2.40 6.87
C GLU A 178 35.45 2.17 8.30
N ASN A 179 34.44 2.91 8.75
CA ASN A 179 33.92 2.77 10.09
C ASN A 179 33.23 1.40 10.27
N SER A 180 33.52 0.74 11.39
CA SER A 180 32.76 -0.43 11.84
C SER A 180 31.58 0.00 12.71
N LEU A 181 30.59 -0.88 12.87
CA LEU A 181 29.47 -0.69 13.82
C LEU A 181 29.96 -0.33 15.24
N PHE A 182 31.10 -0.88 15.66
CA PHE A 182 31.73 -0.63 16.97
C PHE A 182 32.35 0.76 17.14
N THR A 183 32.84 1.32 16.05
CA THR A 183 33.50 2.63 16.06
C THR A 183 32.54 3.76 15.74
N ARG A 184 31.32 3.43 15.31
CA ARG A 184 30.29 4.37 14.88
C ARG A 184 29.95 5.37 15.98
N GLU A 185 29.64 4.92 17.19
CA GLU A 185 29.30 5.83 18.31
C GLU A 185 30.45 6.80 18.63
N GLY A 186 31.68 6.29 18.72
CA GLY A 186 32.86 7.13 18.99
C GLY A 186 33.18 8.11 17.86
N LEU A 187 32.81 7.78 16.61
CA LEU A 187 32.94 8.66 15.45
C LEU A 187 31.87 9.75 15.46
N VAL A 188 30.62 9.39 15.74
CA VAL A 188 29.48 10.33 15.88
C VAL A 188 29.79 11.38 16.94
N VAL A 189 30.29 10.95 18.11
CA VAL A 189 30.70 11.87 19.18
C VAL A 189 31.77 12.84 18.70
N GLN A 190 32.78 12.38 17.96
CA GLN A 190 33.84 13.25 17.42
C GLN A 190 33.32 14.25 16.38
N LEU A 191 32.39 13.84 15.52
CA LEU A 191 31.78 14.70 14.48
C LEU A 191 30.89 15.79 15.09
N LEU A 192 30.20 15.50 16.20
CA LEU A 192 29.37 16.46 16.93
C LEU A 192 30.19 17.35 17.89
N HIS A 193 31.36 16.88 18.35
CA HIS A 193 32.18 17.60 19.31
C HIS A 193 32.89 18.81 18.69
N GLU A 194 33.03 19.90 19.46
CA GLU A 194 33.79 21.11 19.09
C GLU A 194 33.44 21.72 17.72
N GLY A 195 32.21 21.52 17.24
CA GLY A 195 31.77 22.02 15.94
C GLY A 195 32.56 21.44 14.76
N TYR A 196 33.06 20.20 14.88
CA TYR A 196 33.85 19.54 13.84
C TYR A 196 33.11 19.54 12.49
N LEU A 197 31.81 19.22 12.47
CA LEU A 197 30.99 19.31 11.26
C LEU A 197 31.06 20.70 10.60
N ARG A 198 30.95 21.77 11.38
CA ARG A 198 31.03 23.16 10.86
C ARG A 198 32.40 23.44 10.24
N LYS A 199 33.48 22.98 10.86
CA LYS A 199 34.84 23.09 10.30
C LYS A 199 34.99 22.31 8.98
N VAL A 200 34.34 21.15 8.84
CA VAL A 200 34.30 20.42 7.56
C VAL A 200 33.56 21.22 6.48
N LEU A 201 32.45 21.88 6.84
CA LEU A 201 31.71 22.75 5.93
C LEU A 201 32.47 24.04 5.59
N ASP A 202 33.27 24.58 6.51
CA ASP A 202 34.17 25.71 6.22
C ASP A 202 35.23 25.30 5.17
N VAL A 203 35.79 24.09 5.27
CA VAL A 203 36.69 23.53 4.24
C VAL A 203 35.96 23.37 2.90
N PHE A 204 34.67 23.01 2.90
CA PHE A 204 33.88 22.95 1.67
C PHE A 204 33.80 24.33 1.00
N ARG A 205 33.52 25.40 1.75
CA ARG A 205 33.46 26.77 1.21
C ARG A 205 34.80 27.18 0.60
N ASP A 206 35.90 26.91 1.29
CA ASP A 206 37.25 27.19 0.77
C ASP A 206 37.53 26.43 -0.55
N LEU A 207 37.10 25.17 -0.65
CA LEU A 207 37.28 24.36 -1.85
C LEU A 207 36.43 24.84 -3.02
N GLU A 208 35.22 25.31 -2.74
CA GLU A 208 34.31 25.86 -3.73
C GLU A 208 34.84 27.21 -4.27
N ASP A 209 35.35 28.08 -3.39
CA ASP A 209 35.99 29.35 -3.77
C ASP A 209 37.26 29.14 -4.62
N LEU A 210 37.97 28.03 -4.41
CA LEU A 210 39.14 27.63 -5.18
C LEU A 210 38.80 26.87 -6.48
N GLU A 211 37.52 26.55 -6.71
CA GLU A 211 37.03 25.72 -7.83
C GLU A 211 37.73 24.34 -7.94
N ASP A 212 38.11 23.73 -6.80
CA ASP A 212 38.83 22.44 -6.75
C ASP A 212 37.87 21.25 -6.92
N GLY A 213 37.49 20.99 -8.17
CA GLY A 213 36.46 19.99 -8.53
C GLY A 213 36.72 18.56 -8.06
N ASP A 214 37.98 18.11 -7.96
CA ASP A 214 38.28 16.74 -7.52
C ASP A 214 38.15 16.59 -6.00
N ARG A 215 38.55 17.61 -5.24
CA ARG A 215 38.32 17.61 -3.79
C ARG A 215 36.86 17.86 -3.43
N LEU A 216 36.11 18.59 -4.25
CA LEU A 216 34.67 18.76 -4.07
C LEU A 216 33.91 17.43 -4.22
N LYS A 217 34.31 16.53 -5.14
CA LYS A 217 33.78 15.14 -5.18
C LYS A 217 34.12 14.34 -3.92
N THR A 218 35.32 14.56 -3.36
CA THR A 218 35.70 13.94 -2.08
C THR A 218 34.83 14.48 -0.94
N MET A 219 34.52 15.78 -0.95
CA MET A 219 33.63 16.40 0.03
C MET A 219 32.20 15.84 -0.08
N HIS A 220 31.68 15.65 -1.29
CA HIS A 220 30.41 14.94 -1.51
C HIS A 220 30.42 13.58 -0.81
N ALA A 221 31.47 12.77 -1.03
CA ALA A 221 31.60 11.46 -0.39
C ALA A 221 31.67 11.54 1.15
N VAL A 222 32.37 12.53 1.70
CA VAL A 222 32.42 12.78 3.16
C VAL A 222 31.01 13.03 3.70
N ILE A 223 30.28 14.00 3.14
CA ILE A 223 28.93 14.36 3.61
C ILE A 223 27.96 13.19 3.44
N GLN A 224 28.00 12.50 2.29
CA GLN A 224 27.19 11.32 2.05
C GLN A 224 27.46 10.22 3.10
N ASN A 225 28.73 9.92 3.38
CA ASN A 225 29.08 8.89 4.35
C ASN A 225 28.68 9.30 5.78
N ILE A 226 28.64 10.59 6.11
CA ILE A 226 28.10 11.07 7.40
C ILE A 226 26.59 10.78 7.50
N PHE A 227 25.80 10.97 6.43
CA PHE A 227 24.38 10.55 6.43
C PHE A 227 24.23 9.04 6.66
N LEU A 228 25.11 8.23 6.04
CA LEU A 228 25.11 6.77 6.19
C LEU A 228 25.62 6.29 7.56
N LEU A 229 26.14 7.19 8.41
CA LEU A 229 26.29 6.90 9.84
C LEU A 229 24.94 6.80 10.55
N ASN A 230 23.82 7.10 9.90
CA ASN A 230 22.45 6.86 10.35
C ASN A 230 22.22 7.30 11.81
N ASP A 231 22.74 8.46 12.19
CA ASP A 231 22.59 9.05 13.51
C ASP A 231 21.70 10.29 13.42
N ALA A 232 20.61 10.29 14.20
CA ALA A 232 19.62 11.36 14.14
C ALA A 232 20.19 12.73 14.53
N GLY A 233 21.12 12.77 15.50
CA GLY A 233 21.75 14.02 15.94
C GLY A 233 22.67 14.62 14.88
N LEU A 234 23.41 13.78 14.15
CA LEU A 234 24.19 14.23 12.99
C LEU A 234 23.30 14.72 11.84
N ILE A 235 22.23 13.99 11.52
CA ILE A 235 21.29 14.39 10.46
C ILE A 235 20.65 15.74 10.83
N GLU A 236 20.22 15.91 12.08
CA GLU A 236 19.67 17.16 12.59
C GLU A 236 20.70 18.31 12.50
N ALA A 237 21.95 18.07 12.90
CA ALA A 237 23.02 19.06 12.81
C ALA A 237 23.40 19.41 11.36
N MET A 238 23.35 18.45 10.43
CA MET A 238 23.60 18.71 9.01
C MET A 238 22.47 19.53 8.37
N LEU A 239 21.22 19.24 8.74
CA LEU A 239 20.03 19.82 8.10
C LEU A 239 19.43 21.01 8.86
N CYS A 240 20.13 21.53 9.87
CA CYS A 240 19.74 22.78 10.52
C CYS A 240 19.96 23.99 9.60
N GLU A 241 19.25 25.08 9.87
CA GLU A 241 19.26 26.31 9.05
C GLU A 241 20.67 26.88 8.78
N GLU A 242 21.57 26.75 9.75
CA GLU A 242 22.95 27.23 9.63
C GLU A 242 23.82 26.43 8.63
N ASN A 243 23.54 25.13 8.45
CA ASN A 243 24.41 24.20 7.73
C ASN A 243 23.79 23.68 6.43
N ILE A 244 22.46 23.73 6.31
CA ILE A 244 21.71 23.10 5.21
C ILE A 244 22.22 23.51 3.83
N MET A 245 22.53 24.79 3.62
CA MET A 245 22.97 25.27 2.30
C MET A 245 24.34 24.72 1.95
N ASP A 246 25.29 24.66 2.88
CA ASP A 246 26.61 24.11 2.62
C ASP A 246 26.55 22.59 2.41
N VAL A 247 25.72 21.89 3.20
CA VAL A 247 25.47 20.45 3.02
C VAL A 247 24.88 20.14 1.64
N MET A 248 23.87 20.90 1.22
CA MET A 248 23.28 20.76 -0.11
C MET A 248 24.30 21.06 -1.20
N GLY A 249 25.10 22.12 -1.02
CA GLY A 249 26.18 22.49 -1.94
C GLY A 249 27.23 21.40 -2.10
N ALA A 250 27.63 20.75 -1.00
CA ALA A 250 28.55 19.62 -1.05
C ALA A 250 27.93 18.41 -1.78
N LEU A 251 26.64 18.13 -1.56
CA LEU A 251 25.94 17.04 -2.22
C LEU A 251 25.74 17.26 -3.73
N GLU A 252 25.81 18.50 -4.24
CA GLU A 252 25.74 18.79 -5.68
C GLU A 252 26.92 18.19 -6.47
N TYR A 253 28.05 17.86 -5.83
CA TYR A 253 29.25 17.36 -6.52
C TYR A 253 29.31 15.83 -6.65
N ASP A 254 28.14 15.19 -6.80
CA ASP A 254 28.03 13.74 -7.02
C ASP A 254 28.76 13.32 -8.32
N PRO A 255 29.81 12.46 -8.23
CA PRO A 255 30.56 12.02 -9.41
C PRO A 255 29.76 11.08 -10.34
N THR A 256 28.64 10.54 -9.89
CA THR A 256 27.78 9.63 -10.66
C THR A 256 26.79 10.36 -11.57
N ILE A 257 26.59 11.67 -11.36
CA ILE A 257 25.66 12.49 -12.12
C ILE A 257 26.43 13.32 -13.15
N SER A 258 26.01 13.25 -14.42
CA SER A 258 26.71 13.92 -15.53
C SER A 258 26.60 15.45 -15.51
N LYS A 259 25.44 15.98 -15.10
CA LYS A 259 25.21 17.41 -14.92
C LYS A 259 25.03 17.69 -13.43
N LYS A 260 25.89 18.55 -12.87
CA LYS A 260 25.81 19.01 -11.48
C LYS A 260 24.36 19.47 -11.18
N PRO A 261 23.64 18.84 -10.24
CA PRO A 261 22.35 19.34 -9.80
C PRO A 261 22.51 20.68 -9.07
N GLU A 262 21.46 21.51 -9.07
CA GLU A 262 21.48 22.85 -8.47
C GLU A 262 20.56 22.89 -7.24
N HIS A 263 20.83 22.01 -6.27
CA HIS A 263 19.99 21.85 -5.09
C HIS A 263 19.86 23.13 -4.26
N ARG A 264 20.96 23.87 -4.04
CA ARG A 264 20.90 25.16 -3.32
C ARG A 264 20.08 26.20 -4.07
N ASN A 265 20.20 26.24 -5.39
CA ASN A 265 19.44 27.19 -6.21
C ASN A 265 17.94 26.89 -6.10
N PHE A 266 17.57 25.63 -6.28
CA PHE A 266 16.20 25.16 -6.10
C PHE A 266 15.63 25.55 -4.72
N LEU A 267 16.34 25.24 -3.63
CA LEU A 267 15.90 25.56 -2.27
C LEU A 267 15.82 27.06 -1.95
N LYS A 268 16.55 27.93 -2.68
CA LYS A 268 16.56 29.39 -2.46
C LYS A 268 15.58 30.14 -3.34
N GLU A 269 15.48 29.74 -4.61
CA GLU A 269 14.76 30.51 -5.62
C GLU A 269 13.41 29.91 -6.00
N LYS A 270 13.26 28.58 -5.92
CA LYS A 270 12.02 27.89 -6.33
C LYS A 270 11.13 27.51 -5.15
N VAL A 271 11.72 27.15 -4.02
CA VAL A 271 10.98 26.68 -2.85
C VAL A 271 10.36 27.86 -2.10
N MET A 272 9.05 28.05 -2.27
CA MET A 272 8.28 29.11 -1.62
C MET A 272 7.50 28.57 -0.42
N PHE A 273 7.85 29.05 0.78
CA PHE A 273 7.12 28.72 2.00
C PHE A 273 5.83 29.55 2.11
N LYS A 274 4.67 28.88 1.98
CA LYS A 274 3.34 29.52 1.96
C LYS A 274 2.58 29.34 3.26
N GLU A 275 2.37 30.41 4.00
CA GLU A 275 1.60 30.39 5.25
C GLU A 275 0.11 30.66 5.00
N VAL A 276 -0.72 29.62 4.95
CA VAL A 276 -2.19 29.79 4.82
C VAL A 276 -2.80 30.43 6.07
N VAL A 277 -2.20 30.18 7.23
CA VAL A 277 -2.46 30.86 8.51
C VAL A 277 -1.08 31.19 9.11
N PRO A 278 -0.83 32.43 9.55
CA PRO A 278 0.48 32.81 10.10
C PRO A 278 0.89 31.94 11.29
N ILE A 279 2.12 31.44 11.28
CA ILE A 279 2.72 30.69 12.39
C ILE A 279 3.74 31.59 13.08
N HIS A 280 3.45 31.97 14.33
CA HIS A 280 4.26 32.92 15.08
C HIS A 280 5.48 32.27 15.76
N ASP A 281 5.40 30.99 16.10
CA ASP A 281 6.49 30.27 16.76
C ASP A 281 7.62 29.94 15.77
N VAL A 282 8.78 30.54 16.00
CA VAL A 282 9.98 30.37 15.18
C VAL A 282 10.52 28.94 15.25
N ALA A 283 10.45 28.29 16.41
CA ALA A 283 10.92 26.92 16.58
C ALA A 283 10.04 25.92 15.80
N ILE A 284 8.74 26.17 15.74
CA ILE A 284 7.79 25.37 14.95
C ILE A 284 8.04 25.58 13.45
N LYS A 285 8.29 26.82 13.00
CA LYS A 285 8.70 27.07 11.61
C LYS A 285 9.99 26.35 11.25
N ALA A 286 10.99 26.37 12.13
CA ALA A 286 12.22 25.63 11.92
C ALA A 286 11.97 24.11 11.74
N LYS A 287 11.06 23.51 12.52
CA LYS A 287 10.66 22.10 12.34
C LYS A 287 9.96 21.82 11.01
N ILE A 288 9.12 22.73 10.53
CA ILE A 288 8.47 22.60 9.22
C ILE A 288 9.52 22.61 8.10
N HIS A 289 10.44 23.56 8.13
CA HIS A 289 11.54 23.62 7.16
C HIS A 289 12.45 22.40 7.25
N GLN A 290 12.79 21.96 8.46
CA GLN A 290 13.62 20.77 8.65
C GLN A 290 12.92 19.51 8.12
N ALA A 291 11.62 19.32 8.37
CA ALA A 291 10.85 18.20 7.81
C ALA A 291 10.89 18.20 6.27
N TYR A 292 10.74 19.37 5.66
CA TYR A 292 10.86 19.53 4.22
C TYR A 292 12.28 19.18 3.72
N HIS A 293 13.33 19.72 4.36
CA HIS A 293 14.71 19.45 3.98
C HIS A 293 15.07 17.97 4.11
N ILE A 294 14.66 17.30 5.20
CA ILE A 294 14.84 15.86 5.38
C ILE A 294 14.13 15.09 4.27
N GLY A 295 12.88 15.46 3.96
CA GLY A 295 12.13 14.87 2.85
C GLY A 295 12.83 15.04 1.51
N TYR A 296 13.33 16.25 1.21
CA TYR A 296 14.06 16.55 -0.01
C TYR A 296 15.37 15.73 -0.11
N VAL A 297 16.13 15.61 0.97
CA VAL A 297 17.32 14.74 0.99
C VAL A 297 16.93 13.29 0.72
N LYS A 298 15.89 12.80 1.39
CA LYS A 298 15.43 11.43 1.33
C LYS A 298 14.92 11.04 -0.06
N ASP A 299 14.09 11.90 -0.67
CA ASP A 299 13.33 11.56 -1.89
C ASP A 299 13.97 12.09 -3.18
N VAL A 300 14.81 13.14 -3.10
CA VAL A 300 15.42 13.78 -4.28
C VAL A 300 16.94 13.61 -4.31
N VAL A 301 17.63 13.92 -3.20
CA VAL A 301 19.10 14.01 -3.22
C VAL A 301 19.77 12.63 -3.10
N LEU A 302 19.37 11.82 -2.13
CA LEU A 302 20.03 10.53 -1.82
C LEU A 302 19.18 9.25 -2.01
N PRO A 303 18.06 9.22 -2.76
CA PRO A 303 17.17 8.03 -2.78
C PRO A 303 17.83 6.75 -3.30
N ARG A 304 18.95 6.85 -4.02
CA ARG A 304 19.68 5.69 -4.58
C ARG A 304 20.77 5.15 -3.66
N VAL A 305 21.16 5.91 -2.64
CA VAL A 305 22.33 5.61 -1.80
C VAL A 305 21.93 5.26 -0.37
N LEU A 306 20.79 5.76 0.09
CA LEU A 306 20.26 5.44 1.41
C LEU A 306 19.94 3.95 1.53
N ASP A 307 20.43 3.32 2.60
CA ASP A 307 19.98 2.00 3.01
C ASP A 307 18.62 2.08 3.72
N ASP A 308 17.94 0.94 3.85
CA ASP A 308 16.61 0.87 4.46
C ASP A 308 16.59 1.45 5.89
N ALA A 309 17.69 1.29 6.63
CA ALA A 309 17.83 1.81 7.98
C ALA A 309 17.89 3.34 8.01
N THR A 310 18.71 3.97 7.17
CA THR A 310 18.79 5.44 7.10
C THR A 310 17.50 6.03 6.51
N PHE A 311 16.91 5.38 5.50
CA PHE A 311 15.61 5.79 4.95
C PHE A 311 14.50 5.76 6.02
N GLY A 312 14.50 4.73 6.87
CA GLY A 312 13.59 4.61 8.02
C GLY A 312 13.80 5.72 9.07
N THR A 313 15.05 6.04 9.40
CA THR A 313 15.39 7.14 10.32
C THR A 313 14.92 8.49 9.78
N LEU A 314 15.23 8.82 8.51
CA LEU A 314 14.79 10.07 7.89
C LEU A 314 13.26 10.17 7.87
N SER A 315 12.57 9.08 7.53
CA SER A 315 11.10 9.03 7.55
C SER A 315 10.52 9.25 8.95
N SER A 316 11.16 8.67 9.98
CA SER A 316 10.77 8.86 11.38
C SER A 316 11.00 10.29 11.85
N MET A 317 12.12 10.92 11.49
CA MET A 317 12.41 12.32 11.83
C MET A 317 11.37 13.26 11.20
N VAL A 318 11.00 13.06 9.93
CA VAL A 318 9.92 13.83 9.27
C VAL A 318 8.60 13.64 10.03
N LEU A 319 8.26 12.41 10.41
CA LEU A 319 7.04 12.12 11.16
C LEU A 319 7.03 12.83 12.53
N PHE A 320 8.12 12.75 13.31
CA PHE A 320 8.21 13.40 14.61
C PHE A 320 8.12 14.93 14.50
N ASN A 321 8.82 15.54 13.55
CA ASN A 321 8.70 16.96 13.28
C ASN A 321 7.26 17.36 12.95
N ASN A 322 6.60 16.61 12.06
CA ASN A 322 5.21 16.85 11.73
C ASN A 322 4.28 16.70 12.94
N MET A 323 4.48 15.68 13.79
CA MET A 323 3.69 15.50 15.01
C MET A 323 3.84 16.67 15.98
N ASP A 324 5.07 17.15 16.19
CA ASP A 324 5.33 18.31 17.05
C ASP A 324 4.67 19.58 16.51
N VAL A 325 4.71 19.78 15.18
CA VAL A 325 4.01 20.90 14.53
C VAL A 325 2.51 20.79 14.74
N VAL A 326 1.89 19.64 14.48
CA VAL A 326 0.43 19.45 14.67
C VAL A 326 0.02 19.71 16.11
N VAL A 327 0.77 19.21 17.09
CA VAL A 327 0.50 19.45 18.52
C VAL A 327 0.62 20.92 18.87
N ALA A 328 1.65 21.62 18.37
CA ALA A 328 1.83 23.05 18.60
C ALA A 328 0.68 23.88 18.01
N LEU A 329 0.29 23.60 16.76
CA LEU A 329 -0.84 24.26 16.10
C LEU A 329 -2.18 23.97 16.78
N HIS A 330 -2.37 22.76 17.33
CA HIS A 330 -3.55 22.44 18.11
C HIS A 330 -3.63 23.25 19.42
N ASN A 331 -2.49 23.43 20.09
CA ASN A 331 -2.38 24.15 21.37
C ASN A 331 -2.44 25.67 21.21
N ASP A 332 -2.18 26.19 20.01
CA ASP A 332 -2.46 27.58 19.68
C ASP A 332 -3.98 27.87 19.81
N GLN A 333 -4.29 28.90 20.61
CA GLN A 333 -5.67 29.25 20.96
C GLN A 333 -6.41 29.83 19.75
N ASP A 334 -5.72 30.58 18.89
CA ASP A 334 -6.33 31.36 17.82
C ASP A 334 -6.17 30.69 16.44
N PHE A 335 -5.21 29.77 16.29
CA PHE A 335 -4.89 29.17 14.98
C PHE A 335 -6.09 28.47 14.33
N VAL A 336 -6.73 27.53 15.01
CA VAL A 336 -7.87 26.77 14.45
C VAL A 336 -9.07 27.69 14.18
N GLN A 337 -9.31 28.67 15.05
CA GLN A 337 -10.37 29.65 14.84
C GLN A 337 -10.10 30.48 13.57
N THR A 338 -8.87 30.97 13.41
CA THR A 338 -8.45 31.75 12.24
C THR A 338 -8.53 30.92 10.96
N LEU A 339 -8.11 29.66 11.01
CA LEU A 339 -8.21 28.71 9.90
C LEU A 339 -9.66 28.61 9.40
N PHE A 340 -10.61 28.32 10.29
CA PHE A 340 -12.02 28.15 9.90
C PHE A 340 -12.70 29.47 9.52
N GLN A 341 -12.32 30.60 10.14
CA GLN A 341 -12.76 31.92 9.70
C GLN A 341 -12.36 32.19 8.24
N LYS A 342 -11.11 31.86 7.87
CA LYS A 342 -10.63 32.01 6.49
C LYS A 342 -11.37 31.08 5.53
N VAL A 343 -11.49 29.78 5.88
CA VAL A 343 -12.23 28.78 5.07
C VAL A 343 -13.67 29.23 4.80
N GLN A 344 -14.32 29.87 5.77
CA GLN A 344 -15.69 30.39 5.62
C GLN A 344 -15.77 31.74 4.88
N SER A 345 -14.70 32.54 4.91
CA SER A 345 -14.68 33.88 4.32
C SER A 345 -14.41 33.90 2.82
N TYR A 346 -13.65 32.91 2.32
CA TYR A 346 -13.29 32.84 0.91
C TYR A 346 -14.37 32.18 0.07
N GLN A 347 -14.40 32.54 -1.21
CA GLN A 347 -15.20 31.80 -2.19
C GLN A 347 -14.59 30.41 -2.34
N CYS A 348 -15.41 29.37 -2.31
CA CYS A 348 -14.99 27.97 -2.38
C CYS A 348 -14.36 27.55 -3.72
N PHE A 349 -13.95 28.49 -4.58
CA PHE A 349 -13.35 28.27 -5.89
C PHE A 349 -11.99 28.95 -6.07
N GLY A 350 -11.53 29.75 -5.09
CA GLY A 350 -10.26 30.46 -5.18
C GLY A 350 -9.06 29.55 -4.89
N ALA A 351 -7.90 29.85 -5.50
CA ALA A 351 -6.65 29.15 -5.21
C ALA A 351 -6.30 29.20 -3.72
N GLU A 352 -6.46 30.37 -3.07
CA GLU A 352 -6.21 30.53 -1.63
C GLU A 352 -7.13 29.66 -0.75
N TRP A 353 -8.38 29.46 -1.18
CA TRP A 353 -9.30 28.55 -0.47
C TRP A 353 -8.85 27.10 -0.65
N LEU A 354 -8.40 26.74 -1.85
CA LEU A 354 -7.90 25.40 -2.14
C LEU A 354 -6.64 25.08 -1.32
N ASP A 355 -5.73 26.04 -1.15
CA ASP A 355 -4.57 25.91 -0.27
C ASP A 355 -4.98 25.69 1.19
N LEU A 356 -5.97 26.45 1.68
CA LEU A 356 -6.48 26.32 3.06
C LEU A 356 -7.09 24.95 3.33
N VAL A 357 -7.91 24.44 2.41
CA VAL A 357 -8.53 23.11 2.57
C VAL A 357 -7.51 21.99 2.31
N GLY A 358 -6.50 22.24 1.48
CA GLY A 358 -5.33 21.36 1.31
C GLY A 358 -4.55 21.23 2.62
N PHE A 359 -4.26 22.37 3.27
CA PHE A 359 -3.66 22.42 4.61
C PHE A 359 -4.50 21.67 5.64
N LEU A 360 -5.83 21.91 5.67
CA LEU A 360 -6.73 21.21 6.58
C LEU A 360 -6.71 19.70 6.35
N ARG A 361 -6.66 19.25 5.09
CA ARG A 361 -6.53 17.84 4.72
C ARG A 361 -5.22 17.23 5.20
N GLU A 362 -4.10 17.94 5.06
CA GLU A 362 -2.81 17.49 5.59
C GLU A 362 -2.79 17.45 7.12
N LEU A 363 -3.36 18.46 7.78
CA LEU A 363 -3.52 18.50 9.24
C LEU A 363 -4.31 17.29 9.74
N CYS A 364 -5.44 16.97 9.11
CA CYS A 364 -6.22 15.77 9.43
C CYS A 364 -5.44 14.48 9.18
N SER A 365 -4.69 14.41 8.07
CA SER A 365 -3.90 13.22 7.75
C SER A 365 -2.80 12.98 8.78
N LEU A 366 -2.08 14.02 9.19
CA LEU A 366 -0.98 13.93 10.16
C LEU A 366 -1.48 13.71 11.59
N ALA A 367 -2.64 14.26 11.94
CA ALA A 367 -3.27 14.05 13.24
C ALA A 367 -3.46 12.56 13.58
N ARG A 368 -3.65 11.68 12.58
CA ARG A 368 -3.81 10.24 12.76
C ARG A 368 -2.60 9.52 13.35
N HIS A 369 -1.43 10.16 13.34
CA HIS A 369 -0.21 9.60 13.91
C HIS A 369 0.01 10.02 15.38
N LEU A 370 -0.83 10.92 15.91
CA LEU A 370 -0.76 11.34 17.31
C LEU A 370 -1.22 10.25 18.27
N GLN A 371 -0.94 10.41 19.56
CA GLN A 371 -1.54 9.57 20.60
C GLN A 371 -3.07 9.74 20.62
N PRO A 372 -3.85 8.69 20.96
CA PRO A 372 -5.31 8.72 20.88
C PRO A 372 -5.98 9.91 21.60
N SER A 373 -5.43 10.35 22.73
CA SER A 373 -5.94 11.53 23.48
C SER A 373 -5.85 12.82 22.67
N TYR A 374 -4.72 13.05 22.00
CA TYR A 374 -4.52 14.21 21.12
C TYR A 374 -5.35 14.11 19.86
N GLN A 375 -5.53 12.91 19.30
CA GLN A 375 -6.44 12.68 18.17
C GLN A 375 -7.87 13.13 18.51
N THR A 376 -8.43 12.64 19.62
CA THR A 376 -9.77 13.02 20.06
C THR A 376 -9.87 14.53 20.29
N SER A 377 -8.87 15.14 20.92
CA SER A 377 -8.85 16.58 21.17
C SER A 377 -8.86 17.40 19.89
N ILE A 378 -7.99 17.07 18.93
CA ILE A 378 -7.88 17.85 17.68
C ILE A 378 -9.12 17.70 16.82
N PHE A 379 -9.63 16.48 16.60
CA PHE A 379 -10.81 16.28 15.76
C PHE A 379 -12.07 16.89 16.38
N ASN A 380 -12.24 16.81 17.72
CA ASN A 380 -13.35 17.50 18.39
C ASN A 380 -13.26 19.02 18.21
N LYS A 381 -12.06 19.60 18.31
CA LYS A 381 -11.85 21.04 18.07
C LYS A 381 -12.19 21.40 16.62
N LEU A 382 -11.71 20.64 15.63
CA LEU A 382 -12.03 20.87 14.21
C LEU A 382 -13.55 20.76 13.94
N ILE A 383 -14.22 19.77 14.51
CA ILE A 383 -15.67 19.58 14.40
C ILE A 383 -16.41 20.79 14.99
N GLN A 384 -16.01 21.25 16.18
CA GLN A 384 -16.61 22.41 16.84
C GLN A 384 -16.52 23.69 16.00
N PHE A 385 -15.44 23.88 15.24
CA PHE A 385 -15.25 25.05 14.38
C PHE A 385 -15.90 24.93 12.98
N GLY A 386 -16.53 23.80 12.65
CA GLY A 386 -17.32 23.63 11.43
C GLY A 386 -16.70 22.72 10.37
N LEU A 387 -15.95 21.68 10.75
CA LEU A 387 -15.38 20.71 9.82
C LEU A 387 -16.43 20.08 8.88
N PHE A 388 -17.61 19.74 9.38
CA PHE A 388 -18.67 19.14 8.56
C PHE A 388 -19.28 20.09 7.54
N ASP A 389 -19.38 21.38 7.86
CA ASP A 389 -19.83 22.40 6.90
C ASP A 389 -18.77 22.58 5.78
N CYS A 390 -17.47 22.54 6.14
CA CYS A 390 -16.37 22.53 5.17
C CYS A 390 -16.40 21.29 4.26
N LEU A 391 -16.61 20.10 4.84
CA LEU A 391 -16.78 18.86 4.07
C LEU A 391 -17.95 18.94 3.07
N GLY A 392 -19.07 19.56 3.47
CA GLY A 392 -20.19 19.80 2.56
C GLY A 392 -19.77 20.65 1.36
N GLN A 393 -19.02 21.74 1.59
CA GLN A 393 -18.50 22.60 0.52
C GLN A 393 -17.50 21.87 -0.39
N LEU A 394 -16.63 21.01 0.17
CA LEU A 394 -15.64 20.25 -0.59
C LEU A 394 -16.29 19.22 -1.52
N LEU A 395 -17.28 18.46 -1.01
CA LEU A 395 -17.94 17.42 -1.80
C LEU A 395 -18.91 17.99 -2.85
N ASP A 396 -19.54 19.13 -2.59
CA ASP A 396 -20.40 19.84 -3.54
C ASP A 396 -19.59 20.60 -4.61
N ASN A 397 -18.29 20.78 -4.40
CA ASN A 397 -17.43 21.52 -5.32
C ASN A 397 -17.27 20.80 -6.67
N PRO A 398 -17.42 21.46 -7.82
CA PRO A 398 -17.19 20.82 -9.12
C PRO A 398 -15.74 20.35 -9.33
N ALA A 399 -14.73 20.97 -8.70
CA ALA A 399 -13.34 20.60 -8.89
C ALA A 399 -13.00 19.26 -8.21
N ASP A 400 -12.40 18.33 -8.99
CA ASP A 400 -12.01 17.00 -8.50
C ASP A 400 -11.01 17.06 -7.34
N GLN A 401 -10.09 18.04 -7.34
CA GLN A 401 -9.13 18.23 -6.26
C GLN A 401 -9.82 18.55 -4.93
N ALA A 402 -10.81 19.45 -4.94
CA ALA A 402 -11.57 19.80 -3.74
C ALA A 402 -12.32 18.57 -3.18
N LYS A 403 -12.95 17.78 -4.06
CA LYS A 403 -13.62 16.54 -3.66
C LYS A 403 -12.65 15.53 -3.05
N ARG A 404 -11.48 15.32 -3.67
CA ARG A 404 -10.42 14.45 -3.14
C ARG A 404 -9.99 14.88 -1.74
N HIS A 405 -9.79 16.19 -1.52
CA HIS A 405 -9.50 16.70 -0.18
C HIS A 405 -10.62 16.39 0.82
N GLY A 406 -11.89 16.54 0.42
CA GLY A 406 -13.04 16.17 1.24
C GLY A 406 -13.08 14.67 1.59
N LEU A 407 -12.81 13.79 0.61
CA LEU A 407 -12.77 12.35 0.84
C LEU A 407 -11.61 11.92 1.74
N ASP A 408 -10.43 12.54 1.60
CA ASP A 408 -9.27 12.24 2.45
C ASP A 408 -9.50 12.69 3.91
N ILE A 409 -10.18 13.83 4.11
CA ILE A 409 -10.59 14.28 5.44
C ILE A 409 -11.63 13.31 6.03
N LEU A 410 -12.63 12.90 5.25
CA LEU A 410 -13.62 11.89 5.69
C LEU A 410 -12.95 10.57 6.07
N GLN A 411 -12.02 10.09 5.26
CA GLN A 411 -11.25 8.88 5.55
C GLN A 411 -10.43 9.03 6.85
N SER A 412 -9.87 10.22 7.09
CA SER A 412 -9.15 10.51 8.33
C SER A 412 -10.07 10.50 9.56
N LEU A 413 -11.29 11.04 9.44
CA LEU A 413 -12.30 10.98 10.49
C LEU A 413 -12.75 9.54 10.77
N MET A 414 -12.94 8.73 9.71
CA MET A 414 -13.34 7.33 9.83
C MET A 414 -12.31 6.48 10.57
N GLN A 415 -11.02 6.72 10.31
CA GLN A 415 -9.95 6.00 10.99
C GLN A 415 -9.83 6.40 12.47
N HIS A 416 -10.26 7.61 12.82
CA HIS A 416 -10.23 8.08 14.19
C HIS A 416 -11.46 7.60 15.00
N ASP A 417 -12.67 7.95 14.55
CA ASP A 417 -13.92 7.63 15.25
C ASP A 417 -15.06 7.41 14.23
N PRO A 418 -15.24 6.16 13.76
CA PRO A 418 -16.28 5.82 12.80
C PRO A 418 -17.70 5.98 13.40
N LEU A 419 -17.86 5.82 14.72
CA LEU A 419 -19.14 5.94 15.41
C LEU A 419 -19.61 7.39 15.49
N LEU A 420 -18.70 8.34 15.75
CA LEU A 420 -19.00 9.76 15.71
C LEU A 420 -19.45 10.18 14.31
N LEU A 421 -18.73 9.75 13.28
CA LEU A 421 -19.12 10.07 11.90
C LEU A 421 -20.51 9.53 11.56
N LYS A 422 -20.81 8.27 11.89
CA LYS A 422 -22.15 7.70 11.65
C LYS A 422 -23.27 8.47 12.33
N ARG A 423 -23.08 8.84 13.61
CA ARG A 423 -24.07 9.63 14.34
C ARG A 423 -24.33 10.97 13.66
N VAL A 424 -23.28 11.67 13.24
CA VAL A 424 -23.41 12.93 12.51
C VAL A 424 -24.13 12.72 11.17
N LEU A 425 -23.77 11.69 10.40
CA LEU A 425 -24.39 11.39 9.11
C LEU A 425 -25.88 11.03 9.19
N LEU A 426 -26.36 10.55 10.35
CA LEU A 426 -27.77 10.28 10.61
C LEU A 426 -28.59 11.55 10.91
N GLU A 427 -27.96 12.65 11.31
CA GLU A 427 -28.64 13.93 11.55
C GLU A 427 -29.03 14.62 10.23
N GLU A 428 -30.01 15.52 10.24
CA GLU A 428 -30.53 16.18 9.02
C GLU A 428 -29.44 16.83 8.16
N LYS A 429 -28.46 17.51 8.80
CA LYS A 429 -27.34 18.12 8.10
C LYS A 429 -26.37 17.07 7.55
N GLY A 430 -26.05 16.04 8.33
CA GLY A 430 -25.16 14.98 7.90
C GLY A 430 -25.75 14.08 6.81
N ASN A 431 -27.08 13.94 6.77
CA ASN A 431 -27.77 13.25 5.69
C ASN A 431 -27.52 13.95 4.35
N LYS A 432 -27.51 15.29 4.31
CA LYS A 432 -27.13 16.05 3.10
C LYS A 432 -25.68 15.77 2.71
N LEU A 433 -24.76 15.73 3.68
CA LEU A 433 -23.35 15.40 3.43
C LEU A 433 -23.21 13.98 2.86
N PHE A 434 -23.94 13.01 3.40
CA PHE A 434 -23.96 11.65 2.86
C PHE A 434 -24.57 11.60 1.45
N GLY A 435 -25.59 12.42 1.19
CA GLY A 435 -26.15 12.59 -0.15
C GLY A 435 -25.15 13.15 -1.16
N LEU A 436 -24.31 14.13 -0.76
CA LEU A 436 -23.21 14.63 -1.59
C LEU A 436 -22.14 13.57 -1.83
N LEU A 437 -21.80 12.78 -0.80
CA LEU A 437 -20.87 11.66 -0.92
C LEU A 437 -21.36 10.63 -1.94
N ILE A 438 -22.62 10.19 -1.83
CA ILE A 438 -23.24 9.26 -2.80
C ILE A 438 -23.39 9.91 -4.18
N GLY A 439 -23.72 11.20 -4.26
CA GLY A 439 -23.75 11.96 -5.51
C GLY A 439 -22.39 12.02 -6.22
N GLY A 440 -21.29 11.95 -5.46
CA GLY A 440 -19.94 11.81 -6.00
C GLY A 440 -19.73 10.54 -6.83
N LEU A 441 -20.51 9.47 -6.58
CA LEU A 441 -20.49 8.24 -7.38
C LEU A 441 -21.14 8.46 -8.76
N THR A 442 -22.15 9.34 -8.85
CA THR A 442 -22.99 9.48 -10.06
C THR A 442 -22.58 10.64 -10.97
N SER A 443 -21.89 11.65 -10.43
CA SER A 443 -21.75 12.96 -11.08
C SER A 443 -20.35 13.25 -11.62
N MET A 444 -19.44 12.26 -11.72
CA MET A 444 -18.01 12.50 -11.97
C MET A 444 -17.45 11.82 -13.23
N PRO A 445 -16.42 12.42 -13.87
CA PRO A 445 -15.73 11.84 -15.02
C PRO A 445 -14.99 10.54 -14.67
N LYS A 446 -14.88 9.66 -15.67
CA LYS A 446 -14.44 8.25 -15.59
C LYS A 446 -12.99 8.02 -15.09
N ASP A 447 -12.19 9.07 -14.93
CA ASP A 447 -10.75 8.92 -14.68
C ASP A 447 -10.29 9.57 -13.35
N SER A 448 -11.24 9.94 -12.48
CA SER A 448 -10.92 10.69 -11.26
C SER A 448 -10.55 9.82 -10.05
N GLY A 449 -10.86 8.52 -10.06
CA GLY A 449 -10.68 7.61 -8.90
C GLY A 449 -11.59 7.92 -7.69
N ILE A 450 -12.34 9.01 -7.74
CA ILE A 450 -13.22 9.51 -6.67
C ILE A 450 -14.35 8.51 -6.41
N ALA A 451 -14.98 8.00 -7.47
CA ALA A 451 -16.07 7.02 -7.37
C ALA A 451 -15.67 5.76 -6.58
N TRP A 452 -14.45 5.27 -6.82
CA TRP A 452 -13.89 4.15 -6.06
C TRP A 452 -13.69 4.50 -4.59
N GLN A 453 -13.06 5.64 -4.30
CA GLN A 453 -12.83 6.09 -2.92
C GLN A 453 -14.15 6.29 -2.14
N VAL A 454 -15.18 6.81 -2.81
CA VAL A 454 -16.55 6.91 -2.26
C VAL A 454 -17.09 5.54 -1.89
N VAL A 455 -16.99 4.55 -2.77
CA VAL A 455 -17.47 3.19 -2.48
C VAL A 455 -16.72 2.54 -1.33
N GLU A 456 -15.40 2.72 -1.23
CA GLU A 456 -14.62 2.22 -0.10
C GLU A 456 -15.02 2.86 1.23
N ILE A 457 -15.19 4.19 1.26
CA ILE A 457 -15.72 4.91 2.42
C ILE A 457 -17.11 4.39 2.81
N VAL A 458 -18.00 4.19 1.83
CA VAL A 458 -19.34 3.67 2.08
C VAL A 458 -19.29 2.23 2.61
N LYS A 459 -18.47 1.34 2.05
CA LYS A 459 -18.30 -0.02 2.57
C LYS A 459 -17.81 -0.02 4.01
N LEU A 460 -16.80 0.80 4.32
CA LEU A 460 -16.29 0.93 5.69
C LEU A 460 -17.35 1.46 6.66
N LEU A 461 -18.24 2.36 6.24
CA LEU A 461 -19.38 2.80 7.06
C LEU A 461 -20.44 1.70 7.24
N LEU A 462 -20.61 0.84 6.24
CA LEU A 462 -21.57 -0.25 6.25
C LEU A 462 -21.05 -1.50 6.97
N ASP A 463 -19.74 -1.64 7.15
CA ASP A 463 -19.11 -2.79 7.77
C ASP A 463 -19.71 -3.07 9.17
N PRO A 464 -20.23 -4.28 9.44
CA PRO A 464 -20.74 -4.65 10.76
C PRO A 464 -19.73 -4.46 11.90
N GLU A 465 -18.42 -4.53 11.63
CA GLU A 465 -17.36 -4.38 12.62
C GLU A 465 -17.02 -2.92 12.95
N SER A 466 -17.51 -1.96 12.15
CA SER A 466 -17.21 -0.54 12.32
C SER A 466 -18.02 0.17 13.42
N SER A 467 -18.82 -0.58 14.20
CA SER A 467 -19.59 -0.04 15.34
C SER A 467 -19.53 -0.96 16.55
N ASP A 468 -19.25 -0.42 17.73
CA ASP A 468 -19.31 -1.17 19.00
C ASP A 468 -20.76 -1.56 19.38
N SER A 469 -21.73 -0.75 18.95
CA SER A 469 -23.15 -0.93 19.23
C SER A 469 -23.89 -1.52 18.03
N LYS A 470 -24.51 -2.69 18.23
CA LYS A 470 -25.40 -3.31 17.21
C LYS A 470 -26.60 -2.43 16.86
N ASP A 471 -27.07 -1.60 17.80
CA ASP A 471 -28.22 -0.71 17.58
C ASP A 471 -27.86 0.45 16.64
N ASP A 472 -26.70 1.09 16.87
CA ASP A 472 -26.23 2.18 16.01
C ASP A 472 -25.92 1.67 14.59
N GLN A 473 -25.34 0.48 14.48
CA GLN A 473 -25.15 -0.18 13.20
C GLN A 473 -26.48 -0.43 12.49
N ASN A 474 -27.49 -0.96 13.21
CA ASN A 474 -28.79 -1.27 12.62
C ASN A 474 -29.52 -0.02 12.11
N LYS A 475 -29.44 1.08 12.86
CA LYS A 475 -29.99 2.40 12.48
C LYS A 475 -29.30 2.94 11.23
N PHE A 476 -27.97 2.87 11.17
CA PHE A 476 -27.22 3.33 10.00
C PHE A 476 -27.53 2.50 8.75
N LEU A 477 -27.61 1.17 8.91
CA LEU A 477 -28.02 0.29 7.82
C LEU A 477 -29.47 0.57 7.39
N GLU A 478 -30.38 0.96 8.28
CA GLU A 478 -31.78 1.21 7.94
C GLU A 478 -31.89 2.49 7.10
N PHE A 479 -31.18 3.51 7.55
CA PHE A 479 -30.97 4.76 6.82
C PHE A 479 -30.40 4.53 5.41
N PHE A 480 -29.29 3.79 5.28
CA PHE A 480 -28.66 3.54 3.98
C PHE A 480 -29.56 2.76 3.02
N TYR A 481 -30.17 1.66 3.49
CA TYR A 481 -31.05 0.83 2.67
C TYR A 481 -32.31 1.57 2.24
N GLY A 482 -32.92 2.34 3.16
CA GLY A 482 -34.16 3.06 2.91
C GLY A 482 -33.99 4.28 2.00
N MET A 483 -32.86 4.99 2.09
CA MET A 483 -32.70 6.27 1.38
C MET A 483 -31.80 6.20 0.14
N TYR A 484 -30.78 5.34 0.14
CA TYR A 484 -29.69 5.42 -0.84
C TYR A 484 -29.54 4.18 -1.70
N LEU A 485 -29.61 2.98 -1.13
CA LEU A 485 -29.34 1.74 -1.88
C LEU A 485 -30.30 1.54 -3.05
N GLY A 486 -31.60 1.86 -2.87
CA GLY A 486 -32.59 1.81 -3.96
C GLY A 486 -32.21 2.68 -5.15
N ARG A 487 -31.79 3.93 -4.89
CA ARG A 487 -31.35 4.87 -5.94
C ARG A 487 -30.14 4.35 -6.68
N LEU A 488 -29.18 3.74 -5.97
CA LEU A 488 -28.00 3.12 -6.60
C LEU A 488 -28.39 1.90 -7.45
N VAL A 489 -29.31 1.07 -6.99
CA VAL A 489 -29.80 -0.06 -7.78
C VAL A 489 -30.51 0.40 -9.05
N ASP A 490 -31.27 1.50 -8.99
CA ASP A 490 -31.94 2.03 -10.17
C ASP A 490 -30.94 2.47 -11.25
N MET A 491 -29.75 2.94 -10.86
CA MET A 491 -28.63 3.25 -11.78
C MET A 491 -28.23 2.07 -12.67
N LEU A 492 -28.46 0.82 -12.24
CA LEU A 492 -28.17 -0.38 -13.04
C LEU A 492 -29.06 -0.50 -14.29
N ALA A 493 -30.25 0.09 -14.26
CA ALA A 493 -31.20 0.06 -15.36
C ALA A 493 -31.01 1.20 -16.38
N TYR A 494 -30.34 2.29 -16.00
CA TYR A 494 -30.14 3.44 -16.90
C TYR A 494 -29.01 3.20 -17.89
N GLU A 495 -29.30 3.41 -19.18
CA GLU A 495 -28.32 3.17 -20.25
C GLU A 495 -27.14 4.15 -20.26
N SER A 496 -27.33 5.34 -19.69
CA SER A 496 -26.31 6.39 -19.62
C SER A 496 -25.27 6.17 -18.52
N THR A 497 -25.50 5.23 -17.59
CA THR A 497 -24.57 4.95 -16.51
C THR A 497 -23.28 4.33 -17.06
N SER A 498 -22.12 4.86 -16.64
CA SER A 498 -20.83 4.35 -17.11
C SER A 498 -20.58 2.92 -16.62
N THR A 499 -19.85 2.13 -17.41
CA THR A 499 -19.43 0.76 -17.02
C THR A 499 -18.78 0.75 -15.63
N GLU A 500 -17.88 1.68 -15.36
CA GLU A 500 -17.15 1.74 -14.08
C GLU A 500 -18.09 1.91 -12.89
N ILE A 501 -19.07 2.82 -12.97
CA ILE A 501 -20.06 3.03 -11.91
C ILE A 501 -20.91 1.77 -11.71
N LEU A 502 -21.32 1.10 -12.80
CA LEU A 502 -22.06 -0.16 -12.73
C LEU A 502 -21.25 -1.25 -12.01
N LEU A 503 -19.94 -1.35 -12.29
CA LEU A 503 -19.05 -2.29 -11.61
C LEU A 503 -18.96 -1.99 -10.10
N LEU A 504 -18.78 -0.72 -9.74
CA LEU A 504 -18.70 -0.26 -8.35
C LEU A 504 -20.01 -0.51 -7.58
N ILE A 505 -21.16 -0.30 -8.21
CA ILE A 505 -22.47 -0.60 -7.60
C ILE A 505 -22.64 -2.10 -7.40
N MET A 506 -22.27 -2.94 -8.37
CA MET A 506 -22.32 -4.40 -8.22
C MET A 506 -21.36 -4.91 -7.12
N GLU A 507 -20.21 -4.27 -6.97
CA GLU A 507 -19.27 -4.58 -5.89
C GLU A 507 -19.84 -4.21 -4.51
N LEU A 508 -20.43 -3.02 -4.37
CA LEU A 508 -21.11 -2.59 -3.16
C LEU A 508 -22.32 -3.49 -2.81
N LEU A 509 -23.09 -3.92 -3.81
CA LEU A 509 -24.18 -4.88 -3.63
C LEU A 509 -23.66 -6.26 -3.18
N SER A 510 -22.56 -6.73 -3.76
CA SER A 510 -21.93 -7.99 -3.37
C SER A 510 -21.44 -7.93 -1.91
N PHE A 511 -20.84 -6.81 -1.50
CA PHE A 511 -20.48 -6.55 -0.10
C PHE A 511 -21.72 -6.61 0.81
N CYS A 512 -22.78 -5.86 0.47
CA CYS A 512 -24.04 -5.87 1.22
C CYS A 512 -24.60 -7.29 1.41
N VAL A 513 -24.62 -8.10 0.34
CA VAL A 513 -25.08 -9.50 0.39
C VAL A 513 -24.22 -10.33 1.34
N GLN A 514 -22.90 -10.19 1.28
CA GLN A 514 -21.98 -10.97 2.11
C GLN A 514 -22.08 -10.64 3.60
N TYR A 515 -22.27 -9.38 3.95
CA TYR A 515 -22.14 -8.91 5.34
C TYR A 515 -23.47 -8.63 6.05
N HIS A 516 -24.58 -8.39 5.34
CA HIS A 516 -25.85 -7.99 5.96
C HIS A 516 -26.96 -9.05 5.88
N SER A 517 -26.59 -10.31 5.60
CA SER A 517 -27.42 -11.51 5.63
C SER A 517 -28.91 -11.28 5.25
N ILE A 518 -29.82 -11.30 6.23
CA ILE A 518 -31.27 -11.23 6.03
C ILE A 518 -31.71 -9.88 5.44
N ARG A 519 -31.08 -8.77 5.83
CA ARG A 519 -31.45 -7.43 5.36
C ARG A 519 -31.15 -7.27 3.87
N ALA A 520 -29.94 -7.65 3.46
CA ALA A 520 -29.56 -7.66 2.05
C ALA A 520 -30.41 -8.66 1.24
N GLN A 521 -30.72 -9.83 1.81
CA GLN A 521 -31.61 -10.79 1.18
C GLN A 521 -32.99 -10.22 0.89
N TYR A 522 -33.64 -9.64 1.90
CA TYR A 522 -34.96 -9.02 1.72
C TYR A 522 -34.91 -7.92 0.65
N PHE A 523 -33.91 -7.05 0.73
CA PHE A 523 -33.76 -5.95 -0.22
C PHE A 523 -33.56 -6.44 -1.67
N VAL A 524 -32.66 -7.40 -1.89
CA VAL A 524 -32.37 -7.96 -3.22
C VAL A 524 -33.61 -8.59 -3.85
N LEU A 525 -34.40 -9.31 -3.05
CA LEU A 525 -35.60 -10.00 -3.51
C LEU A 525 -36.79 -9.06 -3.77
N GLN A 526 -36.89 -7.94 -3.04
CA GLN A 526 -38.00 -6.99 -3.16
C GLN A 526 -37.79 -5.91 -4.22
N ASN A 527 -36.55 -5.63 -4.61
CA ASN A 527 -36.20 -4.51 -5.51
C ASN A 527 -35.73 -4.97 -6.91
N ASP A 528 -36.09 -6.21 -7.30
CA ASP A 528 -35.75 -6.82 -8.59
C ASP A 528 -34.26 -6.71 -8.96
N VAL A 529 -33.37 -6.79 -7.96
CA VAL A 529 -31.93 -6.56 -8.16
C VAL A 529 -31.34 -7.62 -9.10
N PHE A 530 -31.81 -8.87 -9.01
CA PHE A 530 -31.39 -9.92 -9.93
C PHE A 530 -31.69 -9.58 -11.39
N ASP A 531 -32.90 -9.12 -11.68
CA ASP A 531 -33.33 -8.81 -13.04
C ASP A 531 -32.50 -7.64 -13.60
N LYS A 532 -32.29 -6.59 -12.80
CA LYS A 532 -31.44 -5.43 -13.16
C LYS A 532 -29.98 -5.84 -13.42
N VAL A 533 -29.39 -6.66 -12.55
CA VAL A 533 -27.99 -7.12 -12.70
C VAL A 533 -27.82 -8.08 -13.88
N LEU A 534 -28.72 -9.05 -14.04
CA LEU A 534 -28.61 -10.04 -15.11
C LEU A 534 -28.84 -9.41 -16.49
N HIS A 535 -29.63 -8.34 -16.59
CA HIS A 535 -29.75 -7.58 -17.84
C HIS A 535 -28.40 -7.02 -18.33
N LEU A 536 -27.44 -6.79 -17.42
CA LEU A 536 -26.09 -6.35 -17.80
C LEU A 536 -25.27 -7.42 -18.54
N LEU A 537 -25.67 -8.70 -18.50
CA LEU A 537 -25.08 -9.78 -19.32
C LEU A 537 -25.23 -9.51 -20.82
N LEU A 538 -26.21 -8.68 -21.21
CA LEU A 538 -26.51 -8.33 -22.60
C LEU A 538 -25.72 -7.11 -23.10
N LYS A 539 -25.03 -6.38 -22.21
CA LYS A 539 -24.26 -5.20 -22.61
C LYS A 539 -23.00 -5.62 -23.37
N ARG A 540 -22.56 -4.76 -24.30
CA ARG A 540 -21.38 -5.02 -25.16
C ARG A 540 -20.06 -5.03 -24.39
N ASP A 541 -20.01 -4.37 -23.25
CA ASP A 541 -18.83 -4.31 -22.40
C ASP A 541 -18.53 -5.71 -21.83
N LYS A 542 -17.30 -6.19 -21.99
CA LYS A 542 -16.93 -7.56 -21.61
C LYS A 542 -16.79 -7.74 -20.09
N VAL A 543 -16.65 -6.67 -19.33
CA VAL A 543 -16.44 -6.73 -17.88
C VAL A 543 -17.77 -6.83 -17.13
N LEU A 544 -18.84 -6.22 -17.63
CA LEU A 544 -20.16 -6.24 -16.99
C LEU A 544 -20.76 -7.65 -16.87
N PRO A 545 -20.72 -8.51 -17.91
CA PRO A 545 -21.20 -9.88 -17.78
C PRO A 545 -20.46 -10.66 -16.70
N VAL A 546 -19.14 -10.44 -16.58
CA VAL A 546 -18.33 -11.10 -15.55
C VAL A 546 -18.75 -10.66 -14.16
N ALA A 547 -18.94 -9.35 -13.95
CA ALA A 547 -19.39 -8.81 -12.66
C ALA A 547 -20.81 -9.28 -12.30
N ALA A 548 -21.72 -9.37 -13.28
CA ALA A 548 -23.08 -9.89 -13.06
C ALA A 548 -23.07 -11.36 -12.61
N VAL A 549 -22.26 -12.21 -13.24
CA VAL A 549 -22.11 -13.61 -12.81
C VAL A 549 -21.46 -13.70 -11.42
N ARG A 550 -20.48 -12.84 -11.11
CA ARG A 550 -19.88 -12.76 -9.76
C ARG A 550 -20.87 -12.34 -8.68
N PHE A 551 -21.75 -11.39 -8.96
CA PHE A 551 -22.83 -11.01 -8.04
C PHE A 551 -23.77 -12.19 -7.78
N LEU A 552 -24.24 -12.88 -8.84
CA LEU A 552 -25.06 -14.08 -8.70
C LEU A 552 -24.36 -15.16 -7.86
N ARG A 553 -23.06 -15.36 -8.11
CA ARG A 553 -22.18 -16.26 -7.35
C ARG A 553 -22.07 -15.87 -5.88
N ALA A 554 -22.02 -14.57 -5.54
CA ALA A 554 -22.01 -14.09 -4.17
C ALA A 554 -23.32 -14.44 -3.43
N CYS A 555 -24.49 -14.22 -4.06
CA CYS A 555 -25.78 -14.61 -3.49
C CYS A 555 -25.90 -16.13 -3.27
N ILE A 556 -25.47 -16.94 -4.24
CA ILE A 556 -25.46 -18.40 -4.14
C ILE A 556 -24.49 -18.88 -3.04
N GLY A 557 -23.39 -18.15 -2.85
CA GLY A 557 -22.36 -18.45 -1.85
C GLY A 557 -22.85 -18.51 -0.42
N LEU A 558 -23.90 -17.74 -0.10
CA LEU A 558 -24.53 -17.76 1.22
C LEU A 558 -25.33 -19.04 1.50
N LYS A 559 -25.68 -19.80 0.45
CA LYS A 559 -26.49 -21.03 0.51
C LYS A 559 -27.86 -20.85 1.16
N GLU A 560 -28.37 -19.62 1.17
CA GLU A 560 -29.65 -19.30 1.76
C GLU A 560 -30.82 -19.83 0.93
N LYS A 561 -31.78 -20.47 1.60
CA LYS A 561 -32.90 -21.16 0.95
C LYS A 561 -33.75 -20.22 0.08
N PHE A 562 -33.98 -18.99 0.52
CA PHE A 562 -34.79 -18.01 -0.23
C PHE A 562 -34.12 -17.59 -1.54
N TYR A 563 -32.80 -17.32 -1.51
CA TYR A 563 -32.05 -17.03 -2.75
C TYR A 563 -32.09 -18.21 -3.71
N ILE A 564 -31.77 -19.42 -3.24
CA ILE A 564 -31.77 -20.62 -4.07
C ILE A 564 -33.16 -20.85 -4.69
N SER A 565 -34.22 -20.73 -3.90
CA SER A 565 -35.59 -20.96 -4.36
C SER A 565 -36.01 -19.92 -5.40
N HIS A 566 -35.66 -18.64 -5.19
CA HIS A 566 -35.95 -17.55 -6.11
C HIS A 566 -35.19 -17.70 -7.44
N ILE A 567 -33.91 -18.07 -7.39
CA ILE A 567 -33.07 -18.33 -8.57
C ILE A 567 -33.68 -19.45 -9.43
N ILE A 568 -34.13 -20.53 -8.80
CA ILE A 568 -34.76 -21.66 -9.50
C ILE A 568 -36.13 -21.27 -10.07
N SER A 569 -37.01 -20.65 -9.25
CA SER A 569 -38.39 -20.36 -9.67
C SER A 569 -38.46 -19.32 -10.78
N ARG A 570 -37.58 -18.31 -10.75
CA ARG A 570 -37.48 -17.25 -11.76
C ARG A 570 -36.57 -17.63 -12.93
N ARG A 571 -36.01 -18.84 -12.93
CA ARG A 571 -35.10 -19.38 -13.96
C ARG A 571 -33.93 -18.44 -14.29
N LEU A 572 -33.32 -17.85 -13.28
CA LEU A 572 -32.29 -16.80 -13.44
C LEU A 572 -31.01 -17.29 -14.16
N PHE A 573 -30.80 -18.61 -14.25
CA PHE A 573 -29.70 -19.19 -15.03
C PHE A 573 -29.92 -19.12 -16.55
N ASP A 574 -31.15 -18.95 -17.05
CA ASP A 574 -31.43 -19.01 -18.49
C ASP A 574 -30.54 -18.02 -19.27
N LEU A 575 -30.49 -16.76 -18.82
CA LEU A 575 -29.70 -15.71 -19.48
C LEU A 575 -28.19 -15.92 -19.34
N VAL A 576 -27.73 -16.42 -18.19
CA VAL A 576 -26.31 -16.78 -17.97
C VAL A 576 -25.88 -17.86 -18.97
N MET A 577 -26.71 -18.89 -19.10
CA MET A 577 -26.46 -20.03 -19.99
C MET A 577 -26.55 -19.63 -21.47
N GLU A 578 -27.49 -18.77 -21.83
CA GLU A 578 -27.60 -18.23 -23.19
C GLU A 578 -26.34 -17.45 -23.59
N VAL A 579 -25.86 -16.55 -22.73
CA VAL A 579 -24.66 -15.74 -22.98
C VAL A 579 -23.40 -16.63 -23.00
N PHE A 580 -23.34 -17.64 -22.14
CA PHE A 580 -22.27 -18.64 -22.16
C PHE A 580 -22.27 -19.47 -23.45
N GLN A 581 -23.43 -19.88 -23.95
CA GLN A 581 -23.55 -20.59 -25.22
C GLN A 581 -23.13 -19.71 -26.41
N LYS A 582 -23.57 -18.44 -26.44
CA LYS A 582 -23.14 -17.44 -27.45
C LYS A 582 -21.63 -17.17 -27.40
N ASN A 583 -21.01 -17.34 -26.24
CA ASN A 583 -19.56 -17.23 -26.11
C ASN A 583 -18.83 -18.33 -26.91
N GLY A 584 -19.42 -19.53 -27.00
CA GLY A 584 -18.83 -20.68 -27.70
C GLY A 584 -17.51 -21.14 -27.08
N HIS A 585 -16.59 -21.63 -27.91
CA HIS A 585 -15.27 -22.15 -27.47
C HIS A 585 -14.24 -21.06 -27.10
N ARG A 586 -14.66 -19.81 -26.87
CA ARG A 586 -13.74 -18.72 -26.51
C ARG A 586 -13.34 -18.82 -25.05
N TYR A 587 -12.08 -19.15 -24.79
CA TYR A 587 -11.47 -19.10 -23.46
C TYR A 587 -11.22 -17.65 -23.02
N ASN A 588 -12.23 -17.04 -22.39
CA ASN A 588 -12.14 -15.68 -21.86
C ASN A 588 -12.69 -15.62 -20.43
N LEU A 589 -12.67 -14.44 -19.84
CA LEU A 589 -13.07 -14.26 -18.44
C LEU A 589 -14.54 -14.64 -18.16
N LEU A 590 -15.44 -14.42 -19.13
CA LEU A 590 -16.83 -14.88 -19.06
C LEU A 590 -16.91 -16.41 -19.00
N ASN A 591 -16.11 -17.09 -19.83
CA ASN A 591 -16.04 -18.55 -19.80
C ASN A 591 -15.57 -19.05 -18.42
N SER A 592 -14.49 -18.47 -17.91
CA SER A 592 -13.91 -18.84 -16.61
C SER A 592 -14.86 -18.60 -15.44
N VAL A 593 -15.60 -17.48 -15.42
CA VAL A 593 -16.49 -17.16 -14.29
C VAL A 593 -17.75 -18.02 -14.28
N VAL A 594 -18.32 -18.37 -15.44
CA VAL A 594 -19.47 -19.28 -15.50
C VAL A 594 -19.06 -20.69 -15.09
N LEU A 595 -17.88 -21.15 -15.51
CA LEU A 595 -17.34 -22.44 -15.09
C LEU A 595 -17.03 -22.46 -13.58
N GLU A 596 -16.44 -21.39 -13.03
CA GLU A 596 -16.23 -21.28 -11.57
C GLU A 596 -17.56 -21.34 -10.81
N LEU A 597 -18.61 -20.65 -11.28
CA LEU A 597 -19.93 -20.72 -10.66
C LEU A 597 -20.49 -22.15 -10.64
N LEU A 598 -20.39 -22.87 -11.75
CA LEU A 598 -20.83 -24.27 -11.83
C LEU A 598 -19.99 -25.19 -10.95
N GLU A 599 -18.67 -24.97 -10.94
CA GLU A 599 -17.73 -25.71 -10.11
C GLU A 599 -18.01 -25.50 -8.63
N PHE A 600 -18.32 -24.27 -8.22
CA PHE A 600 -18.70 -23.94 -6.85
C PHE A 600 -20.01 -24.62 -6.44
N ILE A 601 -21.07 -24.54 -7.27
CA ILE A 601 -22.36 -25.21 -7.00
C ILE A 601 -22.15 -26.72 -6.78
N LYS A 602 -21.28 -27.32 -7.59
CA LYS A 602 -20.88 -28.73 -7.46
C LYS A 602 -20.09 -28.98 -6.18
N HIS A 603 -19.04 -28.19 -5.92
CA HIS A 603 -18.11 -28.40 -4.81
C HIS A 603 -18.81 -28.29 -3.47
N GLU A 604 -19.62 -27.24 -3.29
CA GLU A 604 -20.42 -27.00 -2.09
C GLU A 604 -21.67 -27.89 -1.98
N ASN A 605 -21.94 -28.70 -3.02
CA ASN A 605 -23.10 -29.56 -3.15
C ASN A 605 -24.44 -28.88 -2.84
N ILE A 606 -24.74 -27.77 -3.54
CA ILE A 606 -26.01 -27.06 -3.38
C ILE A 606 -27.09 -27.86 -4.13
N ALA A 607 -27.61 -28.91 -3.51
CA ALA A 607 -28.39 -29.96 -4.17
C ALA A 607 -29.57 -29.47 -5.05
N PRO A 608 -30.39 -28.47 -4.64
CA PRO A 608 -31.45 -27.93 -5.51
C PRO A 608 -30.90 -27.28 -6.79
N LEU A 609 -29.77 -26.58 -6.71
CA LEU A 609 -29.12 -25.95 -7.86
C LEU A 609 -28.43 -26.98 -8.75
N VAL A 610 -27.79 -27.99 -8.16
CA VAL A 610 -27.20 -29.13 -8.90
C VAL A 610 -28.28 -29.82 -9.75
N ALA A 611 -29.44 -30.11 -9.14
CA ALA A 611 -30.57 -30.70 -9.85
C ALA A 611 -31.10 -29.78 -10.95
N HIS A 612 -31.36 -28.51 -10.64
CA HIS A 612 -31.85 -27.53 -11.61
C HIS A 612 -30.92 -27.37 -12.81
N VAL A 613 -29.60 -27.24 -12.59
CA VAL A 613 -28.64 -27.07 -13.69
C VAL A 613 -28.59 -28.30 -14.58
N VAL A 614 -28.57 -29.50 -13.99
CA VAL A 614 -28.52 -30.76 -14.76
C VAL A 614 -29.82 -31.00 -15.51
N GLU A 615 -30.97 -30.73 -14.91
CA GLU A 615 -32.28 -31.00 -15.52
C GLU A 615 -32.63 -30.00 -16.63
N CYS A 616 -32.30 -28.72 -16.45
CA CYS A 616 -32.68 -27.66 -17.38
C CYS A 616 -31.69 -27.46 -18.55
N TYR A 617 -30.40 -27.71 -18.35
CA TYR A 617 -29.35 -27.33 -19.32
C TYR A 617 -28.52 -28.52 -19.84
N ASP A 618 -29.04 -29.75 -19.76
CA ASP A 618 -28.31 -30.96 -20.16
C ASP A 618 -27.83 -30.96 -21.60
N SER A 619 -28.72 -30.64 -22.52
CA SER A 619 -28.44 -30.62 -23.96
C SER A 619 -27.36 -29.60 -24.32
N MET A 620 -27.40 -28.42 -23.68
CA MET A 620 -26.42 -27.36 -23.88
C MET A 620 -25.05 -27.73 -23.30
N LEU A 621 -25.00 -28.07 -22.00
CA LEU A 621 -23.73 -28.27 -21.29
C LEU A 621 -23.04 -29.59 -21.67
N SER A 622 -23.76 -30.58 -22.20
CA SER A 622 -23.15 -31.82 -22.71
C SER A 622 -22.27 -31.61 -23.94
N SER A 623 -22.42 -30.48 -24.65
CA SER A 623 -21.55 -30.11 -25.77
C SER A 623 -20.18 -29.58 -25.34
N ILE A 624 -19.98 -29.35 -24.04
CA ILE A 624 -18.75 -28.80 -23.47
C ILE A 624 -17.87 -29.95 -22.97
N ASP A 625 -16.81 -30.26 -23.71
CA ASP A 625 -15.93 -31.41 -23.47
C ASP A 625 -14.52 -31.03 -22.99
N TYR A 626 -14.13 -29.76 -23.13
CA TYR A 626 -12.82 -29.26 -22.76
C TYR A 626 -12.61 -29.08 -21.24
N VAL A 627 -13.66 -29.25 -20.43
CA VAL A 627 -13.61 -29.29 -18.96
C VAL A 627 -14.50 -30.39 -18.41
N GLU A 628 -14.14 -30.93 -17.26
CA GLU A 628 -14.87 -32.05 -16.63
C GLU A 628 -15.99 -31.59 -15.69
N THR A 629 -16.06 -30.29 -15.39
CA THR A 629 -16.99 -29.68 -14.42
C THR A 629 -18.42 -30.19 -14.60
N TYR A 630 -18.94 -30.19 -15.84
CA TYR A 630 -20.32 -30.62 -16.07
C TYR A 630 -20.51 -32.14 -15.93
N ARG A 631 -19.55 -32.95 -16.37
CA ARG A 631 -19.58 -34.41 -16.18
C ARG A 631 -19.63 -34.76 -14.69
N GLN A 632 -18.85 -34.06 -13.89
CA GLN A 632 -18.80 -34.22 -12.45
C GLN A 632 -20.08 -33.68 -11.77
N LEU A 633 -20.68 -32.60 -12.28
CA LEU A 633 -21.99 -32.11 -11.84
C LEU A 633 -23.10 -33.15 -12.07
N LYS A 634 -23.13 -33.83 -13.24
CA LYS A 634 -24.06 -34.93 -13.50
C LYS A 634 -23.87 -36.10 -12.53
N ALA A 635 -22.62 -36.46 -12.23
CA ALA A 635 -22.32 -37.51 -11.26
C ALA A 635 -22.87 -37.14 -9.88
N ARG A 636 -22.60 -35.91 -9.41
CA ARG A 636 -23.13 -35.40 -8.14
C ARG A 636 -24.66 -35.37 -8.09
N ALA A 637 -25.33 -35.01 -9.19
CA ALA A 637 -26.79 -35.04 -9.25
C ALA A 637 -27.36 -36.46 -9.09
N ARG A 638 -26.68 -37.49 -9.62
CA ARG A 638 -27.06 -38.90 -9.43
C ARG A 638 -26.86 -39.35 -7.99
N GLU A 639 -25.73 -38.98 -7.39
CA GLU A 639 -25.44 -39.23 -5.98
C GLU A 639 -26.52 -38.65 -5.07
N ASN A 640 -26.84 -37.35 -5.24
CA ASN A 640 -27.88 -36.69 -4.45
C ASN A 640 -29.27 -37.35 -4.59
N ARG A 641 -29.62 -37.84 -5.79
CA ARG A 641 -30.86 -38.60 -6.02
C ARG A 641 -30.83 -39.96 -5.32
N GLY A 642 -29.68 -40.63 -5.31
CA GLY A 642 -29.49 -41.89 -4.59
C GLY A 642 -29.68 -41.72 -3.08
N THR A 643 -28.98 -40.75 -2.48
CA THR A 643 -29.07 -40.43 -1.05
C THR A 643 -30.49 -40.05 -0.64
N PHE A 644 -31.17 -39.19 -1.42
CA PHE A 644 -32.56 -38.82 -1.12
C PHE A 644 -33.51 -40.03 -1.15
N ASN A 645 -33.32 -40.95 -2.10
CA ASN A 645 -34.13 -42.16 -2.18
C ASN A 645 -33.87 -43.12 -1.00
N GLU A 646 -32.63 -43.21 -0.53
CA GLU A 646 -32.25 -43.99 0.65
C GLU A 646 -32.83 -43.39 1.94
N GLU A 647 -32.66 -42.08 2.16
CA GLU A 647 -33.25 -41.35 3.29
C GLU A 647 -34.77 -41.48 3.34
N ARG A 648 -35.43 -41.39 2.18
CA ARG A 648 -36.89 -41.58 2.06
C ARG A 648 -37.30 -43.00 2.42
N GLN A 649 -36.54 -44.01 1.99
CA GLN A 649 -36.81 -45.40 2.35
C GLN A 649 -36.58 -45.67 3.85
N GLU A 650 -35.61 -45.02 4.47
CA GLU A 650 -35.38 -45.10 5.92
C GLU A 650 -36.47 -44.39 6.72
N GLN A 651 -36.93 -43.22 6.27
CA GLN A 651 -38.07 -42.54 6.89
C GLN A 651 -39.38 -43.34 6.76
N LEU A 652 -39.61 -43.99 5.62
CA LEU A 652 -40.75 -44.90 5.39
C LEU A 652 -40.66 -46.17 6.27
N LYS A 653 -39.44 -46.66 6.55
CA LYS A 653 -39.21 -47.77 7.50
C LYS A 653 -39.39 -47.32 8.95
N ALA A 654 -38.99 -46.10 9.30
CA ALA A 654 -39.13 -45.53 10.64
C ALA A 654 -40.58 -45.12 10.99
N SER A 655 -41.39 -44.79 9.99
CA SER A 655 -42.83 -44.51 10.13
C SER A 655 -43.71 -45.77 10.04
N GLY A 656 -43.10 -46.95 10.02
CA GLY A 656 -43.75 -48.26 10.01
C GLY A 656 -44.40 -48.70 11.33
N THR A 657 -45.26 -47.86 11.93
CA THR A 657 -46.38 -48.32 12.77
C THR A 657 -47.65 -47.55 12.40
N GLY A 658 -48.39 -48.14 11.44
CA GLY A 658 -49.84 -48.00 11.28
C GLY A 658 -50.42 -46.61 10.98
N HIS A 659 -50.59 -46.28 9.70
CA HIS A 659 -51.94 -46.15 9.13
C HIS A 659 -51.88 -45.99 7.60
N GLU A 660 -52.65 -46.82 6.90
CA GLU A 660 -53.01 -46.65 5.49
C GLU A 660 -53.72 -45.30 5.27
N GLY A 661 -53.30 -44.54 4.25
CA GLY A 661 -54.02 -43.34 3.85
C GLY A 661 -53.34 -42.49 2.76
N ARG A 662 -53.74 -42.76 1.51
CA ARG A 662 -53.68 -41.90 0.30
C ARG A 662 -52.31 -41.47 -0.25
N GLU A 663 -52.01 -42.06 -1.42
CA GLU A 663 -51.19 -41.44 -2.46
C GLU A 663 -51.76 -40.08 -2.88
N GLU A 664 -50.97 -39.02 -2.77
CA GLU A 664 -51.15 -37.79 -3.55
C GLU A 664 -49.84 -37.49 -4.28
N ILE A 665 -49.84 -37.72 -5.58
CA ILE A 665 -48.77 -37.34 -6.51
C ILE A 665 -48.73 -35.81 -6.56
N ARG A 666 -47.66 -35.19 -6.06
CA ARG A 666 -47.33 -33.80 -6.39
C ARG A 666 -46.01 -33.71 -7.15
N ARG A 667 -46.21 -33.50 -8.46
CA ARG A 667 -45.35 -32.73 -9.37
C ARG A 667 -45.04 -31.38 -8.71
N CYS A 668 -43.82 -30.86 -8.90
CA CYS A 668 -43.35 -29.57 -8.38
C CYS A 668 -44.45 -28.49 -8.43
N ASN A 669 -45.03 -28.15 -7.27
CA ASN A 669 -45.88 -26.99 -7.11
C ASN A 669 -45.02 -25.92 -6.42
N ILE A 670 -44.38 -25.10 -7.24
CA ILE A 670 -43.97 -23.75 -6.88
C ILE A 670 -45.24 -22.92 -7.03
N GLU A 671 -46.00 -22.75 -5.95
CA GLU A 671 -47.06 -21.75 -5.86
C GLU A 671 -47.50 -21.64 -4.39
N GLY A 672 -47.43 -20.42 -3.84
CA GLY A 672 -48.06 -20.03 -2.57
C GLY A 672 -47.22 -20.23 -1.31
N ILE A 673 -46.39 -19.24 -0.98
CA ILE A 673 -46.16 -18.88 0.44
C ILE A 673 -46.63 -17.45 0.59
N GLU A 674 -47.87 -17.29 1.04
CA GLU A 674 -48.36 -16.05 1.62
C GLU A 674 -47.53 -15.74 2.87
N LEU A 675 -47.01 -14.52 2.92
CA LEU A 675 -46.37 -13.94 4.10
C LEU A 675 -47.42 -13.76 5.19
N GLN A 676 -47.41 -14.63 6.20
CA GLN A 676 -48.02 -14.33 7.49
C GLN A 676 -46.92 -13.88 8.45
N CYS A 677 -46.76 -12.56 8.55
CA CYS A 677 -46.03 -11.94 9.65
C CYS A 677 -47.05 -11.36 10.62
N ASP A 678 -47.17 -11.99 11.79
CA ASP A 678 -47.71 -11.34 12.98
C ASP A 678 -46.74 -10.22 13.38
N GLY A 679 -47.19 -8.98 13.21
CA GLY A 679 -46.45 -7.78 13.58
C GLY A 679 -47.35 -6.57 13.44
N GLN A 680 -48.13 -6.30 14.49
CA GLN A 680 -48.98 -5.11 14.62
C GLN A 680 -48.16 -3.83 14.39
N CYS A 681 -48.51 -3.05 13.35
CA CYS A 681 -48.40 -1.60 13.33
C CYS A 681 -49.41 -1.03 12.32
N ASN A 682 -50.00 0.09 12.70
CA ASN A 682 -51.31 0.57 12.26
C ASN A 682 -51.24 1.45 10.99
N SER A 683 -52.17 1.21 10.06
CA SER A 683 -52.91 2.15 9.19
C SER A 683 -52.21 3.26 8.38
N GLY A 684 -52.51 3.33 7.07
CA GLY A 684 -52.42 4.59 6.29
C GLY A 684 -52.56 4.48 4.75
N GLU A 685 -53.78 4.23 4.27
CA GLU A 685 -54.42 4.73 3.03
C GLU A 685 -53.71 4.73 1.64
N GLY A 686 -54.16 3.80 0.77
CA GLY A 686 -54.81 4.05 -0.54
C GLY A 686 -54.03 4.67 -1.72
N TYR A 687 -54.06 4.00 -2.88
CA TYR A 687 -54.57 4.52 -4.18
C TYR A 687 -54.40 3.48 -5.30
N ASP A 688 -55.50 3.22 -6.01
CA ASP A 688 -55.64 2.33 -7.17
C ASP A 688 -54.98 2.89 -8.44
N GLY A 689 -54.56 2.01 -9.35
CA GLY A 689 -54.13 2.39 -10.70
C GLY A 689 -53.90 1.20 -11.63
N GLU A 690 -54.90 0.94 -12.48
CA GLU A 690 -55.00 -0.13 -13.46
C GLU A 690 -53.89 -0.13 -14.54
N GLY A 691 -53.65 -1.31 -15.11
CA GLY A 691 -52.54 -1.60 -16.01
C GLY A 691 -52.71 -1.16 -17.48
N LYS A 692 -51.68 -1.50 -18.27
CA LYS A 692 -51.81 -1.93 -19.68
C LYS A 692 -50.48 -2.44 -20.21
N SER A 693 -50.53 -3.69 -20.66
CA SER A 693 -49.56 -4.37 -21.51
C SER A 693 -49.54 -3.78 -22.92
N VAL A 694 -48.34 -3.66 -23.51
CA VAL A 694 -48.16 -3.54 -24.96
C VAL A 694 -46.99 -4.42 -25.37
N GLU A 695 -47.27 -5.31 -26.33
CA GLU A 695 -46.38 -6.27 -26.95
C GLU A 695 -45.40 -5.61 -27.94
N ILE A 696 -44.31 -6.34 -28.14
CA ILE A 696 -43.11 -6.08 -28.96
C ILE A 696 -43.39 -6.38 -30.43
N ASP A 697 -42.74 -5.66 -31.35
CA ASP A 697 -42.50 -6.18 -32.71
C ASP A 697 -41.07 -5.90 -33.22
N GLY A 698 -40.47 -6.97 -33.74
CA GLY A 698 -39.64 -7.06 -34.94
C GLY A 698 -38.36 -6.21 -35.12
N GLY A 699 -37.22 -6.82 -34.77
CA GLY A 699 -36.20 -7.29 -35.72
C GLY A 699 -35.52 -6.33 -36.72
N ASP A 700 -34.18 -6.27 -36.68
CA ASP A 700 -33.37 -6.53 -37.89
C ASP A 700 -31.89 -6.81 -37.56
N ALA A 701 -31.33 -7.78 -38.27
CA ALA A 701 -29.96 -8.27 -38.15
C ALA A 701 -29.11 -7.81 -39.34
N ILE A 702 -27.89 -7.29 -39.09
CA ILE A 702 -26.86 -7.12 -40.14
C ILE A 702 -25.50 -7.62 -39.63
N GLN A 703 -24.86 -8.40 -40.50
CA GLN A 703 -23.63 -9.16 -40.34
C GLN A 703 -22.36 -8.33 -40.65
N THR A 704 -21.39 -8.42 -39.72
CA THR A 704 -19.92 -8.57 -39.89
C THR A 704 -19.09 -7.62 -40.80
N ARG A 705 -18.08 -6.97 -40.19
CA ARG A 705 -16.68 -7.07 -40.63
C ARG A 705 -15.68 -6.76 -39.51
N ARG A 706 -14.60 -7.56 -39.47
CA ARG A 706 -13.45 -7.54 -38.54
C ARG A 706 -12.45 -6.46 -38.94
N GLU A 707 -11.96 -5.70 -37.97
CA GLU A 707 -10.62 -5.11 -37.97
C GLU A 707 -10.02 -5.28 -36.56
N GLU A 708 -8.86 -5.92 -36.50
CA GLU A 708 -8.02 -6.08 -35.32
C GLU A 708 -7.24 -4.79 -35.12
N ASN A 709 -7.27 -4.19 -33.93
CA ASN A 709 -6.30 -3.16 -33.56
C ASN A 709 -5.96 -3.26 -32.07
N ASN A 710 -4.68 -3.56 -31.82
CA ASN A 710 -3.99 -3.46 -30.55
C ASN A 710 -4.00 -1.99 -30.10
N LEU A 711 -4.56 -1.69 -28.92
CA LEU A 711 -4.41 -0.38 -28.30
C LEU A 711 -3.12 -0.32 -27.48
N ALA A 712 -2.22 0.53 -27.96
CA ALA A 712 -1.08 1.07 -27.23
C ALA A 712 -1.56 1.94 -26.06
N ILE A 713 -0.83 1.87 -24.95
CA ILE A 713 -1.03 2.66 -23.74
C ILE A 713 -0.31 4.01 -23.94
N PRO A 714 -0.98 5.18 -23.83
CA PRO A 714 -0.32 6.48 -23.87
C PRO A 714 0.35 6.80 -22.53
N LYS A 715 1.49 7.48 -22.62
CA LYS A 715 2.33 7.97 -21.52
C LYS A 715 1.62 9.17 -20.84
N HIS A 716 1.67 9.23 -19.51
CA HIS A 716 1.25 10.39 -18.72
C HIS A 716 2.41 10.92 -17.88
N ASP A 717 2.54 12.25 -17.89
CA ASP A 717 3.56 13.09 -17.24
C ASP A 717 3.48 13.04 -15.70
N ARG A 718 4.60 13.33 -15.03
CA ARG A 718 4.79 13.27 -13.57
C ARG A 718 4.42 14.61 -12.90
N PRO A 719 3.74 14.64 -11.73
CA PRO A 719 3.63 15.83 -10.88
C PRO A 719 4.60 15.80 -9.67
N GLY A 720 4.91 17.00 -9.17
CA GLY A 720 5.99 17.38 -8.23
C GLY A 720 5.84 17.03 -6.73
N LEU A 721 6.76 17.60 -5.94
CA LEU A 721 7.09 17.26 -4.55
C LEU A 721 6.02 17.71 -3.54
N GLN A 722 5.49 16.82 -2.69
CA GLN A 722 4.62 17.21 -1.56
C GLN A 722 4.93 16.38 -0.30
N LEU A 723 5.58 17.02 0.71
CA LEU A 723 6.20 16.33 1.87
C LEU A 723 5.94 16.98 3.25
N GLY A 724 5.00 17.91 3.40
CA GLY A 724 4.69 18.49 4.72
C GLY A 724 3.42 19.33 4.71
N LEU A 725 3.05 19.88 5.88
CA LEU A 725 1.89 20.76 6.14
C LEU A 725 1.79 22.02 5.26
N VAL A 726 2.74 22.23 4.35
CA VAL A 726 2.83 23.43 3.51
C VAL A 726 3.23 22.98 2.11
N SER A 727 2.52 23.49 1.11
CA SER A 727 2.83 23.31 -0.31
C SER A 727 4.01 24.19 -0.72
N TYR A 728 4.94 23.62 -1.48
CA TYR A 728 5.97 24.36 -2.21
C TYR A 728 5.61 24.28 -3.70
N GLU A 729 5.46 25.42 -4.37
CA GLU A 729 5.11 25.47 -5.80
C GLU A 729 6.39 25.25 -6.64
N ASP A 730 6.39 24.24 -7.52
CA ASP A 730 7.46 24.01 -8.50
C ASP A 730 7.12 24.73 -9.81
N ASP A 731 7.92 25.74 -10.19
CA ASP A 731 7.77 26.43 -11.48
C ASP A 731 8.41 25.56 -12.59
N ASP A 732 7.59 24.69 -13.20
CA ASP A 732 7.94 23.88 -14.37
C ASP A 732 7.74 24.71 -15.65
N SER A 733 8.82 25.37 -16.10
CA SER A 733 8.93 25.87 -17.47
C SER A 733 9.57 24.80 -18.35
N ASP A 734 8.78 24.17 -19.22
CA ASP A 734 9.22 23.23 -20.25
C ASP A 734 10.16 23.89 -21.27
N ASP A 735 11.43 23.47 -21.29
CA ASP A 735 12.31 23.58 -22.46
C ASP A 735 12.82 22.17 -22.82
N GLU A 736 12.10 21.49 -23.70
CA GLU A 736 12.58 20.27 -24.37
C GLU A 736 13.71 20.59 -25.34
N ASN A 737 14.85 19.89 -25.25
CA ASN A 737 15.62 19.48 -26.44
C ASN A 737 16.61 18.32 -26.19
N GLY A 738 16.22 17.17 -26.76
CA GLY A 738 17.00 16.13 -27.45
C GLY A 738 18.45 15.79 -27.10
N ALA A 739 18.67 14.53 -26.70
CA ALA A 739 19.78 13.70 -27.20
C ALA A 739 19.50 12.20 -26.97
N MET A 740 18.98 11.51 -27.99
CA MET A 740 18.99 10.04 -28.09
C MET A 740 20.29 9.60 -28.77
N SER A 741 21.10 8.80 -28.08
CA SER A 741 22.14 7.99 -28.72
C SER A 741 21.94 6.53 -28.35
N GLY A 742 21.59 5.71 -29.34
CA GLY A 742 21.27 4.30 -29.20
C GLY A 742 21.60 3.56 -30.49
N LEU A 743 22.84 3.08 -30.53
CA LEU A 743 23.41 1.95 -31.29
C LEU A 743 22.62 1.33 -32.46
N CYS A 744 23.22 1.54 -33.64
CA CYS A 744 23.40 0.66 -34.79
C CYS A 744 23.03 -0.84 -34.61
N THR A 745 22.12 -1.33 -35.45
CA THR A 745 22.22 -2.69 -36.04
C THR A 745 21.84 -2.65 -37.52
N ILE A 746 22.70 -3.29 -38.31
CA ILE A 746 22.69 -3.38 -39.77
C ILE A 746 21.83 -4.58 -40.19
N THR A 747 20.86 -4.37 -41.08
CA THR A 747 20.55 -5.28 -42.19
C THR A 747 19.83 -4.49 -43.29
N GLY A 748 20.44 -4.41 -44.47
CA GLY A 748 19.92 -3.61 -45.58
C GLY A 748 18.85 -4.31 -46.42
N ASP A 749 18.19 -3.54 -47.29
CA ASP A 749 18.29 -3.79 -48.73
C ASP A 749 17.82 -2.56 -49.53
N LYS A 750 18.27 -2.55 -50.79
CA LYS A 750 18.31 -1.49 -51.81
C LYS A 750 16.98 -0.78 -52.15
N ARG A 751 17.09 0.51 -52.52
CA ARG A 751 16.74 1.17 -53.83
C ARG A 751 16.41 2.65 -53.56
N LEU A 752 17.27 3.61 -53.91
CA LEU A 752 17.46 4.29 -55.21
C LEU A 752 16.34 5.29 -55.59
N ILE A 753 16.79 6.54 -55.82
CA ILE A 753 16.22 7.65 -56.62
C ILE A 753 15.19 8.53 -55.84
N GLY A 754 15.30 9.85 -55.75
CA GLY A 754 16.24 10.82 -56.32
C GLY A 754 15.84 12.25 -55.90
N ASP A 755 16.84 13.15 -55.95
CA ASP A 755 16.81 14.59 -56.23
C ASP A 755 15.90 15.51 -55.39
N ALA A 756 16.49 16.35 -54.53
CA ALA A 756 16.85 17.77 -54.80
C ALA A 756 15.58 18.66 -54.92
N GLU A 757 15.39 19.72 -54.13
CA GLU A 757 16.24 20.89 -54.02
C GLU A 757 15.99 21.68 -52.72
N ILE A 758 17.06 22.37 -52.34
CA ILE A 758 17.21 23.43 -51.34
C ILE A 758 16.41 24.67 -51.78
N VAL A 759 15.89 25.45 -50.82
CA VAL A 759 15.92 26.93 -50.76
C VAL A 759 15.14 27.38 -49.50
N GLU A 760 15.90 27.67 -48.45
CA GLU A 760 15.64 28.72 -47.44
C GLU A 760 15.70 30.13 -48.10
N PRO A 761 15.44 31.27 -47.42
CA PRO A 761 14.97 31.50 -46.05
C PRO A 761 13.94 32.66 -45.96
N GLU A 762 13.77 33.18 -44.75
CA GLU A 762 13.52 34.59 -44.40
C GLU A 762 12.12 35.00 -43.90
N SER A 763 12.03 35.00 -42.57
CA SER A 763 12.07 36.21 -41.75
C SER A 763 10.80 37.06 -41.53
N GLU A 764 10.67 37.40 -40.25
CA GLU A 764 10.16 38.64 -39.68
C GLU A 764 8.65 38.89 -39.49
N LYS A 765 8.31 38.83 -38.19
CA LYS A 765 7.73 39.92 -37.37
C LYS A 765 6.21 40.14 -37.40
N LYS A 766 5.69 40.05 -36.15
CA LYS A 766 4.75 40.96 -35.47
C LYS A 766 3.35 41.10 -36.08
N SER A 767 2.33 40.71 -35.32
CA SER A 767 1.64 41.66 -34.42
C SER A 767 0.47 41.01 -33.67
N ARG A 768 0.35 41.39 -32.39
CA ARG A 768 -0.87 41.46 -31.57
C ARG A 768 -2.17 41.70 -32.36
N LYS A 769 -3.24 41.01 -31.98
CA LYS A 769 -4.47 41.60 -31.39
C LYS A 769 -5.47 40.54 -30.94
N GLU A 770 -5.76 40.56 -29.64
CA GLU A 770 -7.10 40.63 -29.05
C GLU A 770 -8.31 40.29 -29.95
N ASN A 771 -9.06 39.24 -29.60
CA ASN A 771 -10.35 39.35 -28.90
C ASN A 771 -11.24 38.11 -29.13
N GLY A 772 -11.84 37.64 -28.03
CA GLY A 772 -13.29 37.44 -27.99
C GLY A 772 -13.82 36.04 -28.28
N CYS A 773 -14.31 35.41 -27.20
CA CYS A 773 -15.51 34.58 -27.11
C CYS A 773 -15.99 33.84 -28.37
N VAL A 774 -16.02 32.51 -28.28
CA VAL A 774 -17.25 31.74 -27.99
C VAL A 774 -16.91 30.65 -26.98
#